data_AF-A0A812JUI3-F1
#
_entry.id   AF-A0A812JUI3-F1
#
_cell.length_a   1.000
_cell.length_b   1.000
_cell.length_c   1.000
_cell.angle_alpha   90.00
_cell.angle_beta   90.00
_cell.angle_gamma   90.00
#
_symmetry.space_group_name_H-M   'P 1'
#
loop_
_entity.id
_entity.type
_entity.pdbx_description
1 polymer ?
#
loop_
_entity_poly.entity_id
_entity_poly.type
_entity_poly.pdbx_seq_one_letter_code
_entity_poly.pdbx_strand_id
1 'polypeptide(L)'
;MFGPTVGDRVRLGDSALIIEVEADHTRYGDEVKFGGGKVIRDGMGQSQRTSEHVVDTVITNALIVDHWGIVKADVGIKAGRIFALGKAGNPDTQAGVDIVIGPGTEVIAGEGQILTAGGIDAHIHFICPQQVDEALMSGITTMLGGGTGPATGTNATTCTPGPWNIHRMYQAADSLPVNIGFLGKGNASLPDALKEQVEVGVMGLKLHEDWGTTPASIDNCLSVAEQYDIQVAIHTDTLNESGFVEDTLAAFKGRTIHTYHTEGAGGGHAPDIIKACGSANVLPSSTNPTRPYTVNTIDEHLDMLMVCHHLDPSIPEDVAFAESRIRRETIAAEDILHDLGAFSMIASDSQAMGRVGEVVCRTWQTAHKMKTQRGPLPEDSSRADNHRVKRYIAKYTINPALAHGIAHEVGSIAVGKLADLVLWKPAFFGTKPSLIIKGGFISAAPMGDPNASIPTPQPVMYRQMFGALGAVRNHTCVSFMSKAAIDLGVAESIGLKNRVVGVTGCRTVQKKDMLLNTYQPDIEVDPQTYEVRADGNLLTCEPATDKPESSTGVLALPFEIRQKSRFRAVLADGRDVAVVIERGSVLRHGDCLGDSTGEVISVEAAPERVSTVSANNITQLARAAYHLGNRHVPLQVGSTKMNPSSRKLARMDIITIMSDVRLETAVELGYVNDFMSCKDWLAGLLGESFAFNDLPMYFRLYDLWEKQDLHAVVQATEKLQSLRETQELLAEDRQTGAALQRLMLDLDVADAGVLPQPSFATMFALACVRWDVTRTDGAHGLVWAWLENQVAAAIKLVPLGQTDGQRLLLQLTYELQQAVTTADLLDDADIGSGKTALTLALCQLLRDTFSIAVVTNDIYTQEDAQFLTHHGALPAQRIRGVETGGCPHTAIREDASMNLAAIAELQDLHGNLDIIFVESGGDNLSATFSPELSDLTIYVIDVSAGDKIPRKGGPGITKSDLLVINKIDLAGIYTASLSENSSQFGCATVILNALLSITDKAH
;
A
#
# COMPACT_ATOMS: atom_id res chain seq x y z
N MET A 1 -26.36 -18.43 -5.54
CA MET A 1 -26.75 -17.44 -6.57
C MET A 1 -27.10 -16.09 -5.93
N PHE A 2 -27.84 -16.11 -4.82
CA PHE A 2 -28.36 -14.94 -4.11
C PHE A 2 -27.67 -14.74 -2.75
N GLY A 3 -26.35 -14.99 -2.67
CA GLY A 3 -25.68 -15.23 -1.40
C GLY A 3 -26.11 -16.55 -0.72
N PRO A 4 -25.77 -16.74 0.57
CA PRO A 4 -26.21 -17.86 1.41
C PRO A 4 -27.65 -17.70 1.92
N THR A 5 -28.18 -18.73 2.57
CA THR A 5 -29.50 -18.75 3.24
C THR A 5 -29.46 -19.58 4.55
N VAL A 6 -30.59 -19.79 5.22
CA VAL A 6 -30.69 -20.37 6.58
C VAL A 6 -29.89 -21.66 6.74
N GLY A 7 -29.00 -21.68 7.73
CA GLY A 7 -28.14 -22.85 8.02
C GLY A 7 -26.89 -23.00 7.15
N ASP A 8 -26.70 -22.16 6.11
CA ASP A 8 -25.40 -21.97 5.47
C ASP A 8 -24.44 -21.25 6.42
N ARG A 9 -23.13 -21.46 6.20
CA ARG A 9 -22.07 -20.85 7.00
C ARG A 9 -21.05 -20.08 6.17
N VAL A 10 -20.54 -18.99 6.73
CA VAL A 10 -19.59 -18.07 6.07
C VAL A 10 -18.44 -17.76 7.02
N ARG A 11 -17.19 -17.84 6.54
CA ARG A 11 -16.00 -17.37 7.27
C ARG A 11 -15.90 -15.85 7.19
N LEU A 12 -15.55 -15.20 8.29
CA LEU A 12 -15.27 -13.77 8.34
C LEU A 12 -13.79 -13.51 8.00
N GLY A 13 -13.51 -13.04 6.79
CA GLY A 13 -12.15 -12.85 6.29
C GLY A 13 -11.38 -14.18 6.21
N ASP A 14 -10.12 -14.12 6.62
CA ASP A 14 -9.21 -15.25 6.85
C ASP A 14 -9.32 -15.84 8.28
N SER A 15 -9.97 -15.14 9.20
CA SER A 15 -10.05 -15.50 10.63
C SER A 15 -10.68 -16.86 10.92
N ALA A 16 -10.51 -17.35 12.15
CA ALA A 16 -11.19 -18.55 12.64
C ALA A 16 -12.73 -18.40 12.81
N LEU A 17 -13.29 -17.20 12.68
CA LEU A 17 -14.70 -16.92 12.93
C LEU A 17 -15.59 -17.38 11.77
N ILE A 18 -16.65 -18.09 12.10
CA ILE A 18 -17.65 -18.64 11.18
C ILE A 18 -19.03 -18.24 11.67
N ILE A 19 -19.78 -17.52 10.84
CA ILE A 19 -21.19 -17.19 11.08
C ILE A 19 -22.11 -18.21 10.40
N GLU A 20 -23.29 -18.43 10.97
CA GLU A 20 -24.40 -19.19 10.39
C GLU A 20 -25.62 -18.29 10.17
N VAL A 21 -26.31 -18.42 9.04
CA VAL A 21 -27.50 -17.62 8.74
C VAL A 21 -28.68 -18.09 9.59
N GLU A 22 -29.21 -17.21 10.43
CA GLU A 22 -30.24 -17.52 11.44
C GLU A 22 -31.66 -17.45 10.88
N ALA A 23 -31.90 -16.55 9.93
CA ALA A 23 -33.16 -16.37 9.22
C ALA A 23 -32.93 -15.83 7.81
N ASP A 24 -33.83 -16.14 6.88
CA ASP A 24 -33.92 -15.54 5.55
C ASP A 24 -35.36 -15.03 5.36
N HIS A 25 -35.50 -13.75 5.01
CA HIS A 25 -36.80 -13.11 4.80
C HIS A 25 -37.37 -13.39 3.39
N THR A 26 -36.57 -13.95 2.48
CA THR A 26 -37.00 -14.19 1.09
C THR A 26 -38.05 -15.30 0.96
N ARG A 27 -38.60 -15.41 -0.25
CA ARG A 27 -39.33 -16.60 -0.71
C ARG A 27 -38.55 -17.21 -1.86
N TYR A 28 -38.15 -18.47 -1.74
CA TYR A 28 -37.29 -19.11 -2.74
C TYR A 28 -37.96 -19.19 -4.11
N GLY A 29 -37.26 -18.72 -5.14
CA GLY A 29 -37.78 -18.51 -6.50
C GLY A 29 -38.34 -17.10 -6.75
N ASP A 30 -38.50 -16.29 -5.71
CA ASP A 30 -39.05 -14.93 -5.74
C ASP A 30 -37.96 -13.87 -5.37
N GLU A 31 -36.68 -14.26 -5.30
CA GLU A 31 -35.54 -13.39 -5.00
C GLU A 31 -35.40 -12.26 -6.01
N VAL A 32 -35.33 -11.01 -5.54
CA VAL A 32 -35.10 -9.87 -6.42
C VAL A 32 -33.64 -9.77 -6.84
N LYS A 33 -33.40 -9.60 -8.14
CA LYS A 33 -32.08 -9.45 -8.72
C LYS A 33 -32.14 -8.54 -9.95
N PHE A 34 -31.20 -7.61 -10.06
CA PHE A 34 -31.09 -6.66 -11.16
C PHE A 34 -30.23 -7.19 -12.32
N GLY A 35 -30.39 -6.58 -13.51
CA GLY A 35 -29.59 -6.82 -14.71
C GLY A 35 -30.35 -7.44 -15.88
N GLY A 36 -29.64 -7.65 -16.99
CA GLY A 36 -30.20 -8.18 -18.25
C GLY A 36 -30.95 -9.50 -18.05
N GLY A 37 -32.25 -9.49 -18.38
CA GLY A 37 -33.13 -10.65 -18.25
C GLY A 37 -33.42 -11.12 -16.81
N LYS A 38 -33.14 -10.31 -15.79
CA LYS A 38 -33.36 -10.66 -14.36
C LYS A 38 -34.76 -10.24 -13.86
N VAL A 39 -34.94 -10.14 -12.55
CA VAL A 39 -36.24 -10.02 -11.87
C VAL A 39 -36.68 -8.56 -11.73
N ILE A 40 -35.77 -7.66 -11.34
CA ILE A 40 -36.07 -6.22 -11.24
C ILE A 40 -36.11 -5.63 -12.65
N ARG A 41 -37.31 -5.62 -13.22
CA ARG A 41 -37.69 -5.05 -14.52
C ARG A 41 -39.16 -4.64 -14.46
N ASP A 42 -39.52 -3.69 -15.33
CA ASP A 42 -40.88 -3.18 -15.51
C ASP A 42 -41.94 -4.29 -15.59
N GLY A 43 -43.01 -4.14 -14.80
CA GLY A 43 -44.11 -5.11 -14.69
C GLY A 43 -43.75 -6.47 -14.08
N MET A 44 -42.48 -6.71 -13.74
CA MET A 44 -41.97 -7.94 -13.13
C MET A 44 -41.73 -7.69 -11.64
N GLY A 45 -40.48 -7.74 -11.15
CA GLY A 45 -40.12 -7.36 -9.78
C GLY A 45 -40.08 -5.85 -9.52
N GLN A 46 -40.43 -5.02 -10.50
CA GLN A 46 -40.63 -3.57 -10.36
C GLN A 46 -42.12 -3.25 -10.57
N SER A 47 -42.75 -2.63 -9.56
CA SER A 47 -44.14 -2.18 -9.57
C SER A 47 -44.32 -0.87 -10.36
N GLN A 48 -45.56 -0.52 -10.67
CA GLN A 48 -45.94 0.72 -11.35
C GLN A 48 -46.13 1.93 -10.41
N ARG A 49 -45.85 1.76 -9.11
CA ARG A 49 -46.12 2.78 -8.09
C ARG A 49 -45.15 3.95 -8.13
N THR A 50 -45.64 5.12 -7.72
CA THR A 50 -44.87 6.38 -7.62
C THR A 50 -43.87 6.34 -6.46
N SER A 51 -42.89 7.26 -6.49
CA SER A 51 -41.87 7.44 -5.43
C SER A 51 -42.44 7.67 -4.03
N GLU A 52 -43.72 8.06 -3.89
CA GLU A 52 -44.39 8.13 -2.60
C GLU A 52 -44.53 6.74 -1.93
N HIS A 53 -44.73 5.69 -2.71
CA HIS A 53 -45.07 4.34 -2.23
C HIS A 53 -43.98 3.28 -2.43
N VAL A 54 -42.82 3.65 -2.99
CA VAL A 54 -41.65 2.77 -3.18
C VAL A 54 -40.44 3.30 -2.41
N VAL A 55 -39.37 2.52 -2.28
CA VAL A 55 -38.10 2.97 -1.68
C VAL A 55 -37.22 3.69 -2.70
N ASP A 56 -36.33 4.57 -2.23
CA ASP A 56 -35.43 5.35 -3.09
C ASP A 56 -34.25 4.47 -3.55
N THR A 57 -33.76 3.61 -2.66
CA THR A 57 -32.74 2.58 -2.95
C THR A 57 -33.12 1.26 -2.28
N VAL A 58 -32.82 0.13 -2.91
CA VAL A 58 -32.88 -1.21 -2.30
C VAL A 58 -31.52 -1.91 -2.35
N ILE A 59 -31.05 -2.45 -1.23
CA ILE A 59 -29.92 -3.38 -1.17
C ILE A 59 -30.50 -4.80 -1.23
N THR A 60 -30.23 -5.54 -2.30
CA THR A 60 -30.84 -6.86 -2.53
C THR A 60 -30.02 -8.00 -1.93
N ASN A 61 -30.70 -9.01 -1.37
CA ASN A 61 -30.10 -10.28 -0.93
C ASN A 61 -28.92 -10.16 0.06
N ALA A 62 -28.89 -9.14 0.90
CA ALA A 62 -27.77 -8.88 1.81
C ALA A 62 -27.74 -9.87 2.99
N LEU A 63 -26.55 -10.38 3.34
CA LEU A 63 -26.33 -11.05 4.63
C LEU A 63 -26.03 -10.00 5.69
N ILE A 64 -27.05 -9.58 6.43
CA ILE A 64 -26.96 -8.65 7.55
C ILE A 64 -26.19 -9.32 8.69
N VAL A 65 -25.18 -8.62 9.22
CA VAL A 65 -24.52 -8.95 10.49
C VAL A 65 -24.64 -7.73 11.39
N ASP A 66 -25.37 -7.87 12.49
CA ASP A 66 -25.62 -6.80 13.46
C ASP A 66 -25.86 -7.39 14.86
N HIS A 67 -25.83 -6.57 15.91
CA HIS A 67 -25.89 -7.00 17.32
C HIS A 67 -27.14 -7.84 17.67
N TRP A 68 -28.23 -7.71 16.91
CA TRP A 68 -29.49 -8.44 17.13
C TRP A 68 -29.60 -9.73 16.33
N GLY A 69 -28.90 -9.88 15.21
CA GLY A 69 -29.18 -10.94 14.24
C GLY A 69 -28.10 -11.09 13.16
N ILE A 70 -27.95 -12.33 12.69
CA ILE A 70 -27.20 -12.67 11.48
C ILE A 70 -28.22 -13.24 10.49
N VAL A 71 -28.81 -12.37 9.69
CA VAL A 71 -30.00 -12.68 8.89
C VAL A 71 -29.84 -12.24 7.44
N LYS A 72 -30.63 -12.83 6.57
CA LYS A 72 -30.61 -12.60 5.14
C LYS A 72 -31.89 -11.87 4.73
N ALA A 73 -31.76 -10.70 4.12
CA ALA A 73 -32.91 -9.86 3.77
C ALA A 73 -32.58 -8.89 2.62
N ASP A 74 -33.61 -8.30 2.03
CA ASP A 74 -33.50 -7.06 1.29
C ASP A 74 -33.63 -5.87 2.26
N VAL A 75 -32.89 -4.78 2.00
CA VAL A 75 -32.90 -3.55 2.80
C VAL A 75 -33.42 -2.39 1.97
N GLY A 76 -34.58 -1.86 2.35
CA GLY A 76 -35.16 -0.67 1.74
C GLY A 76 -34.66 0.61 2.40
N ILE A 77 -34.27 1.61 1.59
CA ILE A 77 -33.78 2.92 2.03
C ILE A 77 -34.71 4.00 1.49
N LYS A 78 -35.16 4.93 2.34
CA LYS A 78 -36.02 6.05 1.95
C LYS A 78 -35.69 7.32 2.72
N ALA A 79 -35.63 8.47 2.05
CA ALA A 79 -35.23 9.77 2.60
C ALA A 79 -33.93 9.69 3.42
N GLY A 80 -32.96 8.90 2.93
CA GLY A 80 -31.67 8.65 3.58
C GLY A 80 -31.71 7.82 4.87
N ARG A 81 -32.86 7.22 5.21
CA ARG A 81 -33.05 6.36 6.39
C ARG A 81 -33.39 4.92 5.98
N ILE A 82 -33.13 3.98 6.89
CA ILE A 82 -33.53 2.58 6.74
C ILE A 82 -35.07 2.52 6.85
N PHE A 83 -35.75 2.14 5.77
CA PHE A 83 -37.20 2.11 5.68
C PHE A 83 -37.79 0.78 6.17
N ALA A 84 -37.22 -0.35 5.74
CA ALA A 84 -37.64 -1.69 6.13
C ALA A 84 -36.53 -2.72 5.86
N LEU A 85 -36.60 -3.84 6.58
CA LEU A 85 -35.82 -5.06 6.36
C LEU A 85 -36.83 -6.18 6.09
N GLY A 86 -36.71 -6.91 4.98
CA GLY A 86 -37.73 -7.88 4.59
C GLY A 86 -37.51 -8.46 3.19
N LYS A 87 -38.62 -8.79 2.50
CA LYS A 87 -38.63 -9.21 1.09
C LYS A 87 -39.02 -8.03 0.20
N ALA A 88 -38.15 -7.66 -0.74
CA ALA A 88 -38.42 -6.61 -1.70
C ALA A 88 -39.03 -7.14 -3.01
N GLY A 89 -39.59 -6.24 -3.82
CA GLY A 89 -40.06 -6.55 -5.16
C GLY A 89 -41.34 -5.82 -5.56
N ASN A 90 -42.18 -6.51 -6.33
CA ASN A 90 -43.45 -6.01 -6.80
C ASN A 90 -44.63 -6.77 -6.15
N PRO A 91 -45.45 -6.14 -5.28
CA PRO A 91 -46.61 -6.78 -4.66
C PRO A 91 -47.73 -7.11 -5.67
N ASP A 92 -47.67 -6.58 -6.89
CA ASP A 92 -48.65 -6.80 -7.93
C ASP A 92 -48.40 -8.15 -8.68
N THR A 93 -47.22 -8.77 -8.47
CA THR A 93 -46.82 -10.05 -9.11
C THR A 93 -46.11 -11.05 -8.18
N GLN A 94 -45.54 -10.60 -7.05
CA GLN A 94 -44.77 -11.41 -6.10
C GLN A 94 -45.44 -11.44 -4.72
N ALA A 95 -45.30 -12.54 -3.99
CA ALA A 95 -46.01 -12.73 -2.73
C ALA A 95 -45.23 -12.20 -1.52
N GLY A 96 -45.92 -11.51 -0.59
CA GLY A 96 -45.34 -11.08 0.69
C GLY A 96 -44.21 -10.05 0.54
N VAL A 97 -44.40 -9.05 -0.33
CA VAL A 97 -43.45 -7.94 -0.49
C VAL A 97 -43.66 -6.89 0.60
N ASP A 98 -42.63 -6.67 1.42
CA ASP A 98 -42.55 -5.63 2.44
C ASP A 98 -41.98 -4.32 1.87
N ILE A 99 -41.03 -4.44 0.94
CA ILE A 99 -40.28 -3.33 0.34
C ILE A 99 -40.65 -3.21 -1.14
N VAL A 100 -41.51 -2.27 -1.50
CA VAL A 100 -41.91 -2.09 -2.90
C VAL A 100 -40.82 -1.40 -3.70
N ILE A 101 -40.42 -2.01 -4.81
CA ILE A 101 -39.52 -1.46 -5.84
C ILE A 101 -40.37 -0.84 -6.95
N GLY A 102 -40.02 0.36 -7.43
CA GLY A 102 -40.70 1.04 -8.54
C GLY A 102 -39.73 1.76 -9.47
N PRO A 103 -40.24 2.60 -10.40
CA PRO A 103 -39.41 3.30 -11.39
C PRO A 103 -38.49 4.37 -10.77
N GLY A 104 -38.70 4.74 -9.51
CA GLY A 104 -37.86 5.66 -8.74
C GLY A 104 -36.91 4.97 -7.75
N THR A 105 -36.66 3.67 -7.90
CA THR A 105 -35.84 2.86 -6.97
C THR A 105 -34.51 2.46 -7.60
N GLU A 106 -33.38 2.88 -7.01
CA GLU A 106 -32.03 2.41 -7.35
C GLU A 106 -31.73 1.05 -6.68
N VAL A 107 -30.79 0.26 -7.23
CA VAL A 107 -30.47 -1.10 -6.76
C VAL A 107 -28.98 -1.29 -6.44
N ILE A 108 -28.69 -1.70 -5.22
CA ILE A 108 -27.36 -2.16 -4.78
C ILE A 108 -27.39 -3.70 -4.63
N ALA A 109 -26.52 -4.40 -5.36
CA ALA A 109 -26.46 -5.86 -5.35
C ALA A 109 -25.70 -6.42 -4.13
N GLY A 110 -26.42 -6.76 -3.06
CA GLY A 110 -25.87 -7.34 -1.82
C GLY A 110 -25.67 -8.86 -1.85
N GLU A 111 -26.16 -9.58 -2.87
CA GLU A 111 -26.02 -11.04 -2.97
C GLU A 111 -24.57 -11.56 -2.86
N GLY A 112 -24.29 -12.27 -1.76
CA GLY A 112 -22.95 -12.81 -1.48
C GLY A 112 -21.99 -11.81 -0.83
N GLN A 113 -22.50 -10.65 -0.43
CA GLN A 113 -21.83 -9.68 0.43
C GLN A 113 -22.44 -9.72 1.84
N ILE A 114 -21.64 -9.38 2.84
CA ILE A 114 -22.09 -9.10 4.20
C ILE A 114 -22.41 -7.60 4.29
N LEU A 115 -23.46 -7.23 5.02
CA LEU A 115 -23.87 -5.86 5.28
C LEU A 115 -23.81 -5.59 6.79
N THR A 116 -23.10 -4.54 7.18
CA THR A 116 -23.06 -4.05 8.57
C THR A 116 -23.55 -2.61 8.64
N ALA A 117 -23.90 -2.15 9.84
CA ALA A 117 -23.95 -0.73 10.12
C ALA A 117 -22.57 -0.08 9.86
N GLY A 118 -22.57 1.23 9.59
CA GLY A 118 -21.37 2.04 9.68
C GLY A 118 -20.81 2.04 11.10
N GLY A 119 -19.48 1.92 11.21
CA GLY A 119 -18.79 1.93 12.50
C GLY A 119 -18.79 3.32 13.14
N ILE A 120 -18.65 3.34 14.46
CA ILE A 120 -18.58 4.55 15.27
C ILE A 120 -17.30 4.48 16.09
N ASP A 121 -16.34 5.34 15.76
CA ASP A 121 -15.19 5.58 16.61
C ASP A 121 -15.54 6.69 17.60
N ALA A 122 -15.32 6.43 18.88
CA ALA A 122 -15.69 7.29 19.99
C ALA A 122 -14.51 7.85 20.78
N HIS A 123 -13.28 7.71 20.25
CA HIS A 123 -12.07 8.30 20.79
C HIS A 123 -11.19 8.85 19.65
N ILE A 124 -11.66 9.94 19.03
CA ILE A 124 -10.95 10.64 17.95
C ILE A 124 -10.20 11.88 18.47
N HIS A 125 -8.89 11.93 18.24
CA HIS A 125 -8.11 13.16 18.34
C HIS A 125 -8.10 13.83 16.97
N PHE A 126 -8.79 14.97 16.81
CA PHE A 126 -8.90 15.68 15.52
C PHE A 126 -7.63 16.47 15.18
N ILE A 127 -6.52 15.73 15.02
CA ILE A 127 -5.15 16.21 14.72
C ILE A 127 -5.02 16.63 13.26
N CYS A 128 -5.61 15.88 12.32
CA CYS A 128 -5.66 16.26 10.91
C CYS A 128 -6.95 15.75 10.21
N PRO A 129 -7.45 16.44 9.17
CA PRO A 129 -8.67 16.02 8.46
C PRO A 129 -8.51 14.72 7.69
N GLN A 130 -7.28 14.33 7.32
CA GLN A 130 -6.99 13.08 6.58
C GLN A 130 -7.40 11.82 7.36
N GLN A 131 -7.50 11.89 8.69
CA GLN A 131 -8.05 10.81 9.50
C GLN A 131 -9.47 10.40 9.08
N VAL A 132 -10.25 11.32 8.50
CA VAL A 132 -11.62 11.04 8.03
C VAL A 132 -11.63 10.11 6.82
N ASP A 133 -10.68 10.24 5.91
CA ASP A 133 -10.58 9.33 4.76
C ASP A 133 -10.20 7.93 5.24
N GLU A 134 -9.16 7.78 6.06
CA GLU A 134 -8.76 6.48 6.63
C GLU A 134 -9.87 5.83 7.48
N ALA A 135 -10.59 6.62 8.29
CA ALA A 135 -11.77 6.17 9.01
C ALA A 135 -12.85 5.66 8.05
N LEU A 136 -13.23 6.45 7.03
CA LEU A 136 -14.28 6.10 6.09
C LEU A 136 -13.91 4.86 5.25
N MET A 137 -12.67 4.74 4.79
CA MET A 137 -12.22 3.58 4.00
C MET A 137 -12.09 2.29 4.82
N SER A 138 -11.95 2.39 6.15
CA SER A 138 -12.05 1.23 7.06
C SER A 138 -13.51 0.86 7.44
N GLY A 139 -14.49 1.69 7.08
CA GLY A 139 -15.92 1.48 7.36
C GLY A 139 -16.47 2.21 8.58
N ILE A 140 -15.72 3.14 9.18
CA ILE A 140 -16.24 4.05 10.21
C ILE A 140 -17.04 5.18 9.52
N THR A 141 -18.28 5.41 9.94
CA THR A 141 -19.13 6.50 9.40
C THR A 141 -19.40 7.61 10.42
N THR A 142 -19.04 7.42 11.68
CA THR A 142 -19.22 8.39 12.77
C THR A 142 -17.94 8.52 13.59
N MET A 143 -17.51 9.75 13.85
CA MET A 143 -16.28 10.10 14.55
C MET A 143 -16.60 11.05 15.71
N LEU A 144 -16.43 10.58 16.95
CA LEU A 144 -16.67 11.36 18.17
C LEU A 144 -15.35 11.55 18.93
N GLY A 145 -15.09 12.76 19.41
CA GLY A 145 -13.83 13.11 20.04
C GLY A 145 -13.58 14.61 20.05
N GLY A 146 -12.34 15.08 20.07
CA GLY A 146 -12.05 16.51 20.15
C GLY A 146 -10.69 16.87 19.57
N GLY A 147 -10.50 18.16 19.27
CA GLY A 147 -9.24 18.67 18.74
C GLY A 147 -9.38 19.99 17.97
N THR A 148 -8.24 20.57 17.58
CA THR A 148 -8.16 21.82 16.81
C THR A 148 -7.05 21.79 15.75
N GLY A 149 -6.81 20.62 15.13
CA GLY A 149 -5.60 20.39 14.32
C GLY A 149 -4.39 19.97 15.18
N PRO A 150 -3.16 19.98 14.64
CA PRO A 150 -1.99 19.33 15.26
C PRO A 150 -1.32 20.17 16.37
N ALA A 151 -2.12 20.82 17.21
CA ALA A 151 -1.65 21.54 18.39
C ALA A 151 -1.37 20.57 19.55
N THR A 152 -0.37 20.85 20.39
CA THR A 152 0.06 19.98 21.50
C THR A 152 -1.10 19.44 22.35
N GLY A 153 -2.06 20.30 22.72
CA GLY A 153 -3.23 19.90 23.50
C GLY A 153 -4.25 19.01 22.77
N THR A 154 -4.21 18.96 21.43
CA THR A 154 -4.98 17.98 20.62
C THR A 154 -4.18 16.70 20.39
N ASN A 155 -2.86 16.82 20.17
CA ASN A 155 -1.97 15.66 20.05
C ASN A 155 -2.00 14.80 21.33
N ALA A 156 -2.17 15.42 22.49
CA ALA A 156 -2.32 14.74 23.78
C ALA A 156 -3.78 14.46 24.19
N THR A 157 -4.79 15.23 23.78
CA THR A 157 -6.16 15.12 24.35
C THR A 157 -7.31 15.32 23.36
N THR A 158 -8.41 14.55 23.49
CA THR A 158 -9.68 14.75 22.76
C THR A 158 -10.47 15.98 23.22
N CYS A 159 -9.84 17.15 23.27
CA CYS A 159 -10.49 18.41 23.67
C CYS A 159 -10.58 19.38 22.49
N THR A 160 -11.78 19.93 22.25
CA THR A 160 -12.00 21.14 21.43
C THR A 160 -12.25 22.33 22.39
N PRO A 161 -11.21 23.01 22.89
CA PRO A 161 -11.35 23.93 24.03
C PRO A 161 -11.94 25.29 23.64
N GLY A 162 -13.09 25.62 24.24
CA GLY A 162 -13.67 26.97 24.24
C GLY A 162 -14.45 27.38 22.97
N PRO A 163 -15.37 28.35 23.07
CA PRO A 163 -16.41 28.60 22.06
C PRO A 163 -15.92 28.82 20.63
N TRP A 164 -14.85 29.61 20.48
CA TRP A 164 -14.33 29.95 19.16
C TRP A 164 -13.85 28.70 18.40
N ASN A 165 -13.13 27.80 19.07
CA ASN A 165 -12.63 26.56 18.48
C ASN A 165 -13.77 25.61 18.14
N ILE A 166 -14.75 25.45 19.04
CA ILE A 166 -15.93 24.60 18.84
C ILE A 166 -16.68 25.04 17.58
N HIS A 167 -16.94 26.34 17.41
CA HIS A 167 -17.58 26.89 16.22
C HIS A 167 -16.77 26.66 14.93
N ARG A 168 -15.43 26.83 14.95
CA ARG A 168 -14.60 26.58 13.76
C ARG A 168 -14.54 25.11 13.38
N MET A 169 -14.49 24.20 14.36
CA MET A 169 -14.47 22.76 14.11
C MET A 169 -15.81 22.27 13.53
N TYR A 170 -16.96 22.78 13.99
CA TYR A 170 -18.25 22.49 13.32
C TYR A 170 -18.34 23.10 11.90
N GLN A 171 -17.80 24.30 11.67
CA GLN A 171 -17.72 24.87 10.31
C GLN A 171 -16.78 24.06 9.39
N ALA A 172 -15.74 23.42 9.93
CA ALA A 172 -14.91 22.47 9.19
C ALA A 172 -15.64 21.14 8.95
N ALA A 173 -16.46 20.66 9.90
CA ALA A 173 -17.24 19.43 9.78
C ALA A 173 -18.25 19.43 8.61
N ASP A 174 -18.72 20.60 8.16
CA ASP A 174 -19.51 20.74 6.92
C ASP A 174 -18.75 20.27 5.65
N SER A 175 -17.43 20.07 5.73
CA SER A 175 -16.58 19.57 4.64
C SER A 175 -16.33 18.06 4.66
N LEU A 176 -16.66 17.36 5.75
CA LEU A 176 -16.15 16.01 6.05
C LEU A 176 -17.22 14.91 5.85
N PRO A 177 -16.95 13.81 5.11
CA PRO A 177 -17.95 12.81 4.70
C PRO A 177 -18.37 11.79 5.78
N VAL A 178 -18.38 12.19 7.05
CA VAL A 178 -18.72 11.38 8.23
C VAL A 178 -19.63 12.16 9.17
N ASN A 179 -20.33 11.47 10.08
CA ASN A 179 -21.04 12.13 11.17
C ASN A 179 -20.03 12.54 12.25
N ILE A 180 -20.15 13.73 12.83
CA ILE A 180 -19.15 14.27 13.77
C ILE A 180 -19.81 14.79 15.04
N GLY A 181 -19.20 14.51 16.20
CA GLY A 181 -19.57 15.11 17.48
C GLY A 181 -18.32 15.54 18.25
N PHE A 182 -18.24 16.80 18.67
CA PHE A 182 -17.06 17.32 19.38
C PHE A 182 -17.22 17.28 20.90
N LEU A 183 -16.13 16.96 21.60
CA LEU A 183 -15.98 17.00 23.04
C LEU A 183 -15.24 18.27 23.48
N GLY A 184 -15.75 18.96 24.50
CA GLY A 184 -15.06 20.08 25.13
C GLY A 184 -14.04 19.63 26.18
N LYS A 185 -13.24 20.57 26.70
CA LYS A 185 -12.36 20.28 27.85
C LYS A 185 -13.19 20.26 29.13
N GLY A 186 -13.25 19.11 29.81
CA GLY A 186 -13.96 18.89 31.07
C GLY A 186 -13.20 19.30 32.33
N ASN A 187 -11.87 19.43 32.25
CA ASN A 187 -11.04 19.76 33.41
C ASN A 187 -11.19 21.22 33.85
N ALA A 188 -12.14 21.45 34.75
CA ALA A 188 -12.25 22.67 35.55
C ALA A 188 -12.93 22.35 36.89
N SER A 189 -12.62 23.09 37.95
CA SER A 189 -13.24 22.92 39.29
C SER A 189 -14.39 23.92 39.56
N LEU A 190 -14.79 24.70 38.56
CA LEU A 190 -15.96 25.58 38.59
C LEU A 190 -16.80 25.36 37.32
N PRO A 191 -18.14 25.44 37.38
CA PRO A 191 -18.99 24.86 36.34
C PRO A 191 -19.10 25.73 35.09
N ASP A 192 -18.99 27.06 35.20
CA ASP A 192 -19.48 27.96 34.16
C ASP A 192 -18.64 27.94 32.87
N ALA A 193 -17.32 27.70 32.96
CA ALA A 193 -16.46 27.47 31.80
C ALA A 193 -16.68 26.10 31.12
N LEU A 194 -17.38 25.17 31.79
CA LEU A 194 -17.83 23.92 31.16
C LEU A 194 -19.19 24.15 30.49
N LYS A 195 -20.14 24.80 31.18
CA LYS A 195 -21.44 25.20 30.62
C LYS A 195 -21.27 25.96 29.31
N GLU A 196 -20.39 26.96 29.28
CA GLU A 196 -20.11 27.77 28.08
C GLU A 196 -19.75 26.89 26.87
N GLN A 197 -18.92 25.87 27.05
CA GLN A 197 -18.55 24.94 25.96
C GLN A 197 -19.73 24.07 25.50
N VAL A 198 -20.60 23.64 26.43
CA VAL A 198 -21.78 22.82 26.13
C VAL A 198 -22.87 23.63 25.43
N GLU A 199 -23.10 24.86 25.87
CA GLU A 199 -24.07 25.81 25.29
C GLU A 199 -23.70 26.26 23.88
N VAL A 200 -22.42 26.21 23.50
CA VAL A 200 -21.92 26.55 22.16
C VAL A 200 -21.60 25.34 21.27
N GLY A 201 -21.95 24.12 21.70
CA GLY A 201 -22.11 22.99 20.77
C GLY A 201 -21.58 21.63 21.21
N VAL A 202 -20.67 21.50 22.18
CA VAL A 202 -20.04 20.19 22.44
C VAL A 202 -21.07 19.16 22.93
N MET A 203 -20.98 17.94 22.40
CA MET A 203 -21.89 16.83 22.71
C MET A 203 -21.43 16.00 23.92
N GLY A 204 -20.24 16.30 24.44
CA GLY A 204 -19.67 15.72 25.65
C GLY A 204 -18.45 16.51 26.13
N LEU A 205 -17.78 16.02 27.17
CA LEU A 205 -16.56 16.61 27.73
C LEU A 205 -15.49 15.52 27.95
N LYS A 206 -14.22 15.78 27.63
CA LYS A 206 -13.07 14.92 28.01
C LYS A 206 -12.41 15.47 29.27
N LEU A 207 -12.23 14.61 30.27
CA LEU A 207 -11.28 14.79 31.37
C LEU A 207 -9.93 14.15 30.98
N HIS A 208 -8.82 14.89 31.13
CA HIS A 208 -7.44 14.42 30.87
C HIS A 208 -6.47 14.76 32.00
N GLU A 209 -5.51 13.88 32.27
CA GLU A 209 -4.50 14.12 33.31
C GLU A 209 -3.58 15.30 32.98
N ASP A 210 -3.26 15.51 31.70
CA ASP A 210 -2.54 16.67 31.13
C ASP A 210 -3.21 18.02 31.46
N TRP A 211 -4.50 18.00 31.80
CA TRP A 211 -5.28 19.15 32.24
C TRP A 211 -5.72 19.04 33.71
N GLY A 212 -5.24 18.02 34.43
CA GLY A 212 -5.54 17.69 35.83
C GLY A 212 -6.88 16.99 36.03
N THR A 213 -6.92 15.66 35.93
CA THR A 213 -8.12 14.82 36.24
C THR A 213 -8.28 14.60 37.75
N THR A 214 -8.28 15.69 38.52
CA THR A 214 -8.45 15.64 39.98
C THR A 214 -9.90 15.33 40.37
N PRO A 215 -10.18 14.76 41.56
CA PRO A 215 -11.53 14.56 42.10
C PRO A 215 -12.45 15.79 42.05
N ALA A 216 -11.91 17.00 42.20
CA ALA A 216 -12.67 18.25 42.08
C ALA A 216 -13.10 18.54 40.63
N SER A 217 -12.23 18.26 39.66
CA SER A 217 -12.56 18.41 38.24
C SER A 217 -13.57 17.35 37.77
N ILE A 218 -13.41 16.11 38.24
CA ILE A 218 -14.32 14.98 38.00
C ILE A 218 -15.73 15.33 38.50
N ASP A 219 -15.84 15.78 39.76
CA ASP A 219 -17.13 16.08 40.38
C ASP A 219 -17.85 17.26 39.71
N ASN A 220 -17.12 18.32 39.36
CA ASN A 220 -17.68 19.47 38.66
C ASN A 220 -18.11 19.12 37.22
N CYS A 221 -17.27 18.41 36.46
CA CYS A 221 -17.57 17.98 35.10
C CYS A 221 -18.80 17.08 35.03
N LEU A 222 -18.88 16.06 35.90
CA LEU A 222 -20.06 15.20 36.01
C LEU A 222 -21.30 15.99 36.47
N SER A 223 -21.16 16.95 37.39
CA SER A 223 -22.28 17.79 37.83
C SER A 223 -22.83 18.69 36.71
N VAL A 224 -22.00 19.13 35.76
CA VAL A 224 -22.45 19.81 34.54
C VAL A 224 -23.07 18.81 33.56
N ALA A 225 -22.53 17.60 33.42
CA ALA A 225 -23.12 16.58 32.55
C ALA A 225 -24.56 16.20 32.96
N GLU A 226 -24.83 16.06 34.27
CA GLU A 226 -26.19 15.85 34.81
C GLU A 226 -27.16 17.01 34.47
N GLN A 227 -26.68 18.23 34.24
CA GLN A 227 -27.51 19.40 33.91
C GLN A 227 -27.88 19.48 32.42
N TYR A 228 -27.06 18.94 31.51
CA TYR A 228 -27.19 19.15 30.05
C TYR A 228 -27.42 17.86 29.23
N ASP A 229 -27.52 16.69 29.87
CA ASP A 229 -27.69 15.36 29.25
C ASP A 229 -26.60 15.00 28.21
N ILE A 230 -25.34 15.25 28.57
CA ILE A 230 -24.15 14.95 27.76
C ILE A 230 -23.29 13.85 28.39
N GLN A 231 -22.39 13.23 27.61
CA GLN A 231 -21.44 12.24 28.14
C GLN A 231 -20.15 12.90 28.65
N VAL A 232 -19.53 12.30 29.66
CA VAL A 232 -18.16 12.59 30.08
C VAL A 232 -17.28 11.41 29.70
N ALA A 233 -16.27 11.67 28.88
CA ALA A 233 -15.15 10.77 28.65
C ALA A 233 -14.03 11.07 29.64
N ILE A 234 -13.31 10.06 30.13
CA ILE A 234 -12.24 10.25 31.11
C ILE A 234 -10.98 9.45 30.77
N HIS A 235 -9.85 10.14 30.89
CA HIS A 235 -8.50 9.63 31.08
C HIS A 235 -8.09 10.04 32.50
N THR A 236 -7.83 9.06 33.36
CA THR A 236 -7.64 9.27 34.82
C THR A 236 -6.20 9.62 35.17
N ASP A 237 -5.94 9.94 36.43
CA ASP A 237 -4.64 10.35 36.97
C ASP A 237 -3.68 9.14 37.03
N THR A 238 -2.83 8.95 36.01
CA THR A 238 -1.85 7.83 35.93
C THR A 238 -0.84 7.90 37.07
N LEU A 239 -0.44 9.11 37.45
CA LEU A 239 0.55 9.39 38.49
C LEU A 239 0.03 9.08 39.90
N ASN A 240 -1.29 8.94 40.07
CA ASN A 240 -1.98 8.92 41.36
C ASN A 240 -1.69 10.18 42.21
N GLU A 241 -1.46 11.34 41.57
CA GLU A 241 -1.10 12.61 42.25
C GLU A 241 -2.19 13.05 43.24
N SER A 242 -3.45 12.90 42.82
CA SER A 242 -4.63 13.41 43.53
C SER A 242 -5.45 12.33 44.25
N GLY A 243 -5.01 11.07 44.19
CA GLY A 243 -5.65 9.89 44.78
C GLY A 243 -5.39 8.63 43.95
N PHE A 244 -5.76 7.46 44.48
CA PHE A 244 -5.73 6.20 43.73
C PHE A 244 -7.04 5.99 42.95
N VAL A 245 -7.15 4.89 42.21
CA VAL A 245 -8.36 4.59 41.42
C VAL A 245 -9.64 4.55 42.27
N GLU A 246 -9.56 4.11 43.53
CA GLU A 246 -10.68 4.15 44.48
C GLU A 246 -11.17 5.57 44.77
N ASP A 247 -10.28 6.56 44.87
CA ASP A 247 -10.63 7.97 45.09
C ASP A 247 -11.34 8.57 43.87
N THR A 248 -10.86 8.22 42.67
CA THR A 248 -11.51 8.60 41.39
C THR A 248 -12.87 7.94 41.22
N LEU A 249 -13.01 6.65 41.55
CA LEU A 249 -14.29 5.93 41.56
C LEU A 249 -15.27 6.54 42.59
N ALA A 250 -14.78 6.96 43.76
CA ALA A 250 -15.56 7.71 44.73
C ALA A 250 -15.99 9.09 44.20
N ALA A 251 -15.11 9.79 43.47
CA ALA A 251 -15.40 11.08 42.83
C ALA A 251 -16.49 10.96 41.73
N PHE A 252 -16.65 9.79 41.09
CA PHE A 252 -17.77 9.56 40.17
C PHE A 252 -19.13 9.61 40.87
N LYS A 253 -19.20 9.27 42.18
CA LYS A 253 -20.44 9.23 42.99
C LYS A 253 -21.57 8.41 42.34
N GLY A 254 -21.22 7.36 41.59
CA GLY A 254 -22.16 6.50 40.87
C GLY A 254 -22.82 7.12 39.62
N ARG A 255 -22.40 8.31 39.18
CA ARG A 255 -22.87 8.95 37.93
C ARG A 255 -22.25 8.29 36.71
N THR A 256 -22.97 8.28 35.59
CA THR A 256 -22.50 7.65 34.35
C THR A 256 -21.23 8.31 33.80
N ILE A 257 -20.24 7.52 33.40
CA ILE A 257 -19.00 8.01 32.79
C ILE A 257 -18.41 6.99 31.81
N HIS A 258 -17.80 7.46 30.73
CA HIS A 258 -17.09 6.64 29.75
C HIS A 258 -15.58 6.67 30.05
N THR A 259 -15.04 5.57 30.59
CA THR A 259 -13.57 5.42 30.74
C THR A 259 -12.97 5.03 29.39
N TYR A 260 -12.08 5.87 28.88
CA TYR A 260 -11.25 5.55 27.71
C TYR A 260 -10.12 4.58 28.12
N HIS A 261 -9.59 3.82 27.15
CA HIS A 261 -8.46 2.89 27.30
C HIS A 261 -8.36 2.25 28.68
N THR A 262 -9.46 1.59 29.11
CA THR A 262 -9.70 1.28 30.52
C THR A 262 -8.69 0.28 31.09
N GLU A 263 -7.94 -0.43 30.23
CA GLU A 263 -6.80 -1.25 30.62
C GLU A 263 -5.63 -0.44 31.21
N GLY A 264 -5.40 0.78 30.70
CA GLY A 264 -4.47 1.76 31.27
C GLY A 264 -3.18 2.05 30.50
N ALA A 265 -2.83 1.34 29.43
CA ALA A 265 -1.62 1.64 28.64
C ALA A 265 -1.76 3.00 27.91
N GLY A 266 -2.92 3.26 27.31
CA GLY A 266 -3.28 4.58 26.78
C GLY A 266 -3.31 5.66 27.87
N GLY A 267 -3.58 5.28 29.13
CA GLY A 267 -3.41 6.11 30.31
C GLY A 267 -4.48 5.87 31.38
N GLY A 268 -4.21 6.35 32.59
CA GLY A 268 -5.03 6.18 33.78
C GLY A 268 -4.30 5.45 34.92
N HIS A 269 -4.82 5.59 36.14
CA HIS A 269 -4.25 5.10 37.41
C HIS A 269 -3.40 3.82 37.25
N ALA A 270 -2.09 3.96 37.43
CA ALA A 270 -1.16 2.84 37.37
C ALA A 270 -1.14 2.10 38.72
N PRO A 271 -1.27 0.75 38.75
CA PRO A 271 -1.40 -0.17 37.62
C PRO A 271 -2.85 -0.59 37.29
N ASP A 272 -3.85 -0.06 38.00
CA ASP A 272 -5.10 -0.77 38.29
C ASP A 272 -6.40 -0.08 37.84
N ILE A 273 -6.33 0.94 36.97
CA ILE A 273 -7.51 1.57 36.31
C ILE A 273 -8.50 0.56 35.69
N ILE A 274 -8.01 -0.62 35.28
CA ILE A 274 -8.82 -1.75 34.76
C ILE A 274 -9.94 -2.21 35.73
N LYS A 275 -9.80 -1.96 37.04
CA LYS A 275 -10.87 -2.12 38.05
C LYS A 275 -12.17 -1.41 37.67
N ALA A 276 -12.09 -0.28 36.98
CA ALA A 276 -13.27 0.51 36.61
C ALA A 276 -14.27 -0.26 35.73
N CYS A 277 -13.85 -1.29 34.99
CA CYS A 277 -14.76 -2.07 34.15
C CYS A 277 -15.81 -2.88 34.95
N GLY A 278 -15.58 -3.16 36.24
CA GLY A 278 -16.56 -3.78 37.13
C GLY A 278 -17.69 -2.84 37.58
N SER A 279 -17.49 -1.52 37.49
CA SER A 279 -18.43 -0.52 38.03
C SER A 279 -19.69 -0.36 37.15
N ALA A 280 -20.87 -0.44 37.77
CA ALA A 280 -22.15 -0.42 37.05
C ALA A 280 -22.46 0.89 36.30
N ASN A 281 -21.89 2.02 36.75
CA ASN A 281 -22.01 3.34 36.12
C ASN A 281 -20.90 3.65 35.10
N VAL A 282 -19.92 2.77 34.93
CA VAL A 282 -18.81 2.97 33.99
C VAL A 282 -19.13 2.29 32.66
N LEU A 283 -18.83 2.98 31.56
CA LEU A 283 -18.95 2.49 30.19
C LEU A 283 -17.53 2.30 29.62
N PRO A 284 -16.89 1.13 29.82
CA PRO A 284 -15.48 0.95 29.51
C PRO A 284 -15.22 0.72 28.01
N SER A 285 -14.27 1.47 27.45
CA SER A 285 -13.69 1.23 26.13
C SER A 285 -12.20 0.88 26.20
N SER A 286 -11.74 0.23 25.13
CA SER A 286 -10.32 0.08 24.78
C SER A 286 -9.97 0.96 23.59
N THR A 287 -8.71 1.37 23.52
CA THR A 287 -8.10 1.90 22.30
C THR A 287 -7.33 0.78 21.59
N ASN A 288 -7.02 0.95 20.30
CA ASN A 288 -6.77 -0.22 19.45
C ASN A 288 -5.34 -0.78 19.35
N PRO A 289 -4.22 -0.11 19.71
CA PRO A 289 -2.90 -0.71 19.55
C PRO A 289 -2.61 -1.89 20.48
N THR A 290 -3.20 -1.93 21.69
CA THR A 290 -3.07 -3.09 22.59
C THR A 290 -3.80 -4.35 22.07
N ARG A 291 -4.63 -4.21 21.02
CA ARG A 291 -5.60 -5.21 20.60
C ARG A 291 -5.13 -6.02 19.36
N PRO A 292 -5.27 -7.35 19.36
CA PRO A 292 -5.10 -8.20 20.54
C PRO A 292 -3.67 -8.06 21.10
N TYR A 293 -3.43 -8.66 22.26
CA TYR A 293 -2.06 -8.81 22.77
C TYR A 293 -1.25 -9.73 21.83
N THR A 294 -0.19 -9.19 21.23
CA THR A 294 0.76 -9.87 20.31
C THR A 294 2.18 -9.85 20.85
N VAL A 295 3.09 -10.60 20.20
CA VAL A 295 4.52 -10.64 20.58
C VAL A 295 5.22 -9.29 20.54
N ASN A 296 4.80 -8.36 19.67
CA ASN A 296 5.43 -7.04 19.51
C ASN A 296 4.78 -5.95 20.38
N THR A 297 3.62 -6.23 21.02
CA THR A 297 2.79 -5.20 21.65
C THR A 297 3.48 -4.51 22.83
N ILE A 298 4.34 -5.18 23.59
CA ILE A 298 5.02 -4.54 24.73
C ILE A 298 6.13 -3.60 24.26
N ASP A 299 6.96 -4.08 23.34
CA ASP A 299 8.11 -3.33 22.81
C ASP A 299 7.65 -2.11 22.00
N GLU A 300 6.58 -2.24 21.20
CA GLU A 300 5.94 -1.12 20.50
C GLU A 300 5.41 -0.06 21.47
N HIS A 301 4.72 -0.47 22.53
CA HIS A 301 4.06 0.48 23.43
C HIS A 301 5.01 1.18 24.39
N LEU A 302 6.10 0.54 24.80
CA LEU A 302 7.15 1.19 25.59
C LEU A 302 7.80 2.34 24.80
N ASP A 303 8.30 2.07 23.59
CA ASP A 303 8.94 3.10 22.75
C ASP A 303 7.93 4.21 22.37
N MET A 304 6.71 3.84 21.97
CA MET A 304 5.63 4.79 21.66
C MET A 304 5.31 5.70 22.86
N LEU A 305 5.20 5.15 24.07
CA LEU A 305 4.92 5.94 25.26
C LEU A 305 6.04 6.94 25.55
N MET A 306 7.29 6.50 25.44
CA MET A 306 8.47 7.33 25.67
C MET A 306 8.59 8.47 24.65
N VAL A 307 8.35 8.19 23.36
CA VAL A 307 8.28 9.21 22.31
C VAL A 307 7.14 10.20 22.55
N CYS A 308 5.94 9.73 22.91
CA CYS A 308 4.80 10.61 23.18
C CYS A 308 5.03 11.55 24.38
N HIS A 309 5.62 11.04 25.47
CA HIS A 309 5.82 11.79 26.72
C HIS A 309 7.21 12.46 26.84
N HIS A 310 8.06 12.32 25.81
CA HIS A 310 9.42 12.87 25.74
C HIS A 310 10.34 12.35 26.87
N LEU A 311 10.19 11.07 27.20
CA LEU A 311 10.93 10.37 28.26
C LEU A 311 12.33 9.93 27.78
N ASP A 312 13.31 9.92 28.68
CA ASP A 312 14.69 9.54 28.39
C ASP A 312 15.04 8.15 28.99
N PRO A 313 15.44 7.15 28.19
CA PRO A 313 15.79 5.81 28.69
C PRO A 313 17.07 5.76 29.55
N SER A 314 17.78 6.87 29.71
CA SER A 314 18.87 7.02 30.69
C SER A 314 18.42 7.53 32.07
N ILE A 315 17.16 7.95 32.22
CA ILE A 315 16.56 8.41 33.49
C ILE A 315 15.77 7.24 34.12
N PRO A 316 16.19 6.71 35.30
CA PRO A 316 15.50 5.58 35.93
C PRO A 316 14.04 5.85 36.29
N GLU A 317 13.71 7.08 36.67
CA GLU A 317 12.36 7.52 37.00
C GLU A 317 11.41 7.49 35.78
N ASP A 318 11.91 7.88 34.60
CA ASP A 318 11.17 7.86 33.34
C ASP A 318 10.89 6.42 32.88
N VAL A 319 11.88 5.54 33.00
CA VAL A 319 11.74 4.10 32.73
C VAL A 319 10.73 3.46 33.70
N ALA A 320 10.81 3.78 35.00
CA ALA A 320 9.87 3.27 36.00
C ALA A 320 8.42 3.74 35.74
N PHE A 321 8.23 4.98 35.29
CA PHE A 321 6.92 5.45 34.82
C PHE A 321 6.43 4.66 33.61
N ALA A 322 7.29 4.43 32.61
CA ALA A 322 6.94 3.65 31.42
C ALA A 322 6.56 2.19 31.76
N GLU A 323 7.36 1.51 32.58
CA GLU A 323 7.09 0.15 33.06
C GLU A 323 5.80 0.07 33.90
N SER A 324 5.48 1.10 34.70
CA SER A 324 4.22 1.15 35.46
C SER A 324 2.97 1.27 34.58
N ARG A 325 3.11 1.85 33.37
CA ARG A 325 2.00 2.13 32.45
C ARG A 325 1.82 1.06 31.38
N ILE A 326 2.90 0.50 30.84
CA ILE A 326 2.87 -0.54 29.80
C ILE A 326 3.10 -1.92 30.44
N ARG A 327 2.01 -2.51 30.95
CA ARG A 327 2.03 -3.78 31.69
C ARG A 327 1.49 -4.90 30.80
N ARG A 328 2.16 -6.06 30.80
CA ARG A 328 1.73 -7.22 29.98
C ARG A 328 0.44 -7.83 30.51
N GLU A 329 0.27 -7.81 31.82
CA GLU A 329 -0.75 -8.51 32.57
C GLU A 329 -2.13 -7.89 32.33
N THR A 330 -2.23 -6.56 32.38
CA THR A 330 -3.46 -5.82 32.06
C THR A 330 -3.79 -5.88 30.57
N ILE A 331 -2.80 -5.76 29.68
CA ILE A 331 -2.96 -5.93 28.22
C ILE A 331 -3.47 -7.34 27.84
N ALA A 332 -2.98 -8.38 28.52
CA ALA A 332 -3.45 -9.76 28.34
C ALA A 332 -4.85 -10.01 28.95
N ALA A 333 -5.17 -9.37 30.07
CA ALA A 333 -6.50 -9.44 30.68
C ALA A 333 -7.58 -8.72 29.85
N GLU A 334 -7.24 -7.59 29.22
CA GLU A 334 -8.14 -6.80 28.35
C GLU A 334 -8.70 -7.60 27.17
N ASP A 335 -7.90 -8.50 26.57
CA ASP A 335 -8.36 -9.45 25.53
C ASP A 335 -9.53 -10.34 26.05
N ILE A 336 -9.38 -10.85 27.27
CA ILE A 336 -10.36 -11.76 27.91
C ILE A 336 -11.59 -10.98 28.42
N LEU A 337 -11.38 -9.78 28.97
CA LEU A 337 -12.46 -8.90 29.43
C LEU A 337 -13.31 -8.40 28.26
N HIS A 338 -12.75 -8.28 27.04
CA HIS A 338 -13.56 -8.11 25.84
C HIS A 338 -14.42 -9.34 25.51
N ASP A 339 -13.85 -10.55 25.57
CA ASP A 339 -14.54 -11.80 25.19
C ASP A 339 -15.67 -12.17 26.16
N LEU A 340 -15.44 -11.92 27.45
CA LEU A 340 -16.45 -12.03 28.52
C LEU A 340 -17.47 -10.87 28.52
N GLY A 341 -17.22 -9.81 27.75
CA GLY A 341 -18.12 -8.66 27.69
C GLY A 341 -18.08 -7.75 28.92
N ALA A 342 -16.96 -7.71 29.65
CA ALA A 342 -16.68 -6.67 30.66
C ALA A 342 -16.20 -5.37 30.01
N PHE A 343 -15.51 -5.42 28.87
CA PHE A 343 -15.17 -4.22 28.08
C PHE A 343 -16.15 -4.04 26.91
N SER A 344 -16.82 -2.89 26.90
CA SER A 344 -18.06 -2.66 26.15
C SER A 344 -17.88 -2.04 24.77
N MET A 345 -16.77 -1.34 24.54
CA MET A 345 -16.50 -0.57 23.32
C MET A 345 -15.04 -0.71 22.86
N ILE A 346 -14.78 -0.49 21.58
CA ILE A 346 -13.41 -0.36 20.99
C ILE A 346 -13.38 0.91 20.14
N ALA A 347 -12.35 1.72 20.32
CA ALA A 347 -12.11 3.01 19.67
C ALA A 347 -10.65 3.08 19.14
N SER A 348 -10.25 4.15 18.44
CA SER A 348 -8.87 4.23 17.93
C SER A 348 -7.86 4.81 18.93
N ASP A 349 -8.09 6.03 19.44
CA ASP A 349 -7.07 7.00 19.91
C ASP A 349 -6.28 7.67 18.78
N SER A 350 -6.98 8.19 17.77
CA SER A 350 -6.44 8.48 16.44
C SER A 350 -5.17 9.38 16.40
N GLN A 351 -4.01 8.76 16.19
CA GLN A 351 -2.66 9.37 16.22
C GLN A 351 -2.19 9.87 17.60
N ALA A 352 -2.83 9.45 18.68
CA ALA A 352 -2.48 9.75 20.08
C ALA A 352 -2.39 8.44 20.88
N MET A 353 -1.44 7.56 20.52
CA MET A 353 -1.41 6.14 20.94
C MET A 353 -2.55 5.28 20.34
N GLY A 354 -2.92 5.53 19.07
CA GLY A 354 -4.02 4.84 18.39
C GLY A 354 -4.08 4.98 16.88
N ARG A 355 -4.76 4.04 16.20
CA ARG A 355 -4.75 3.86 14.73
C ARG A 355 -6.14 3.96 14.11
N VAL A 356 -6.48 5.10 13.50
CA VAL A 356 -7.87 5.41 13.09
C VAL A 356 -8.51 4.39 12.13
N GLY A 357 -7.75 3.89 11.15
CA GLY A 357 -8.25 2.90 10.17
C GLY A 357 -8.36 1.46 10.69
N GLU A 358 -8.03 1.20 11.97
CA GLU A 358 -7.87 -0.17 12.49
C GLU A 358 -8.93 -0.61 13.51
N VAL A 359 -9.85 0.26 13.95
CA VAL A 359 -10.89 -0.06 14.96
C VAL A 359 -11.67 -1.33 14.59
N VAL A 360 -12.06 -1.47 13.33
CA VAL A 360 -12.81 -2.62 12.83
C VAL A 360 -11.94 -3.88 12.79
N CYS A 361 -10.75 -3.84 12.18
CA CYS A 361 -9.92 -5.04 12.03
C CYS A 361 -9.40 -5.56 13.39
N ARG A 362 -9.03 -4.66 14.31
CA ARG A 362 -8.54 -4.97 15.66
C ARG A 362 -9.63 -5.64 16.51
N THR A 363 -10.87 -5.18 16.39
CA THR A 363 -12.05 -5.86 16.99
C THR A 363 -12.12 -7.33 16.54
N TRP A 364 -11.99 -7.59 15.24
CA TRP A 364 -12.08 -8.94 14.69
C TRP A 364 -10.85 -9.81 14.96
N GLN A 365 -9.66 -9.20 15.08
CA GLN A 365 -8.43 -9.88 15.50
C GLN A 365 -8.49 -10.34 16.97
N THR A 366 -8.99 -9.52 17.91
CA THR A 366 -9.23 -9.98 19.29
C THR A 366 -10.30 -11.08 19.34
N ALA A 367 -11.42 -10.93 18.62
CA ALA A 367 -12.44 -11.98 18.53
C ALA A 367 -11.87 -13.31 17.98
N HIS A 368 -11.00 -13.22 16.97
CA HIS A 368 -10.28 -14.37 16.42
C HIS A 368 -9.34 -15.02 17.45
N LYS A 369 -8.44 -14.26 18.07
CA LYS A 369 -7.48 -14.78 19.07
C LYS A 369 -8.22 -15.45 20.22
N MET A 370 -9.26 -14.81 20.74
CA MET A 370 -10.05 -15.34 21.85
C MET A 370 -10.82 -16.61 21.47
N LYS A 371 -11.32 -16.73 20.23
CA LYS A 371 -11.79 -18.03 19.73
C LYS A 371 -10.68 -19.08 19.70
N THR A 372 -9.49 -18.75 19.18
CA THR A 372 -8.38 -19.71 19.02
C THR A 372 -7.91 -20.25 20.38
N GLN A 373 -7.72 -19.38 21.37
CA GLN A 373 -7.16 -19.75 22.68
C GLN A 373 -8.23 -20.22 23.70
N ARG A 374 -9.48 -19.72 23.62
CA ARG A 374 -10.53 -20.01 24.61
C ARG A 374 -11.66 -20.91 24.08
N GLY A 375 -11.68 -21.21 22.79
CA GLY A 375 -12.76 -21.96 22.14
C GLY A 375 -14.03 -21.11 21.91
N PRO A 376 -15.17 -21.74 21.55
CA PRO A 376 -16.47 -21.06 21.44
C PRO A 376 -16.92 -20.48 22.79
N LEU A 377 -17.73 -19.41 22.78
CA LEU A 377 -18.38 -18.94 24.00
C LEU A 377 -19.44 -19.95 24.49
N PRO A 378 -19.82 -19.94 25.79
CA PRO A 378 -20.94 -20.75 26.30
C PRO A 378 -22.26 -20.52 25.57
N GLU A 379 -22.45 -19.34 24.99
CA GLU A 379 -23.63 -18.96 24.20
C GLU A 379 -23.48 -19.24 22.68
N ASP A 380 -22.29 -19.59 22.19
CA ASP A 380 -22.06 -19.95 20.79
C ASP A 380 -22.55 -21.38 20.48
N SER A 381 -22.80 -21.67 19.21
CA SER A 381 -23.16 -23.02 18.77
C SER A 381 -21.91 -23.85 18.45
N SER A 382 -22.03 -25.18 18.48
CA SER A 382 -20.97 -26.09 17.98
C SER A 382 -20.71 -26.00 16.46
N ARG A 383 -21.44 -25.14 15.74
CA ARG A 383 -21.34 -24.96 14.27
C ARG A 383 -20.79 -23.59 13.85
N ALA A 384 -21.02 -22.56 14.66
CA ALA A 384 -20.80 -21.15 14.32
C ALA A 384 -20.78 -20.23 15.57
N ASP A 385 -20.00 -19.16 15.47
CA ASP A 385 -19.63 -18.21 16.53
C ASP A 385 -20.57 -16.99 16.59
N ASN A 386 -21.86 -17.20 16.31
CA ASN A 386 -22.83 -16.12 16.11
C ASN A 386 -22.94 -15.17 17.32
N HIS A 387 -22.83 -15.68 18.55
CA HIS A 387 -22.94 -14.84 19.74
C HIS A 387 -21.66 -14.05 19.99
N ARG A 388 -20.48 -14.65 19.78
CA ARG A 388 -19.21 -13.91 19.78
C ARG A 388 -19.22 -12.80 18.73
N VAL A 389 -19.64 -13.10 17.50
CA VAL A 389 -19.70 -12.09 16.42
C VAL A 389 -20.65 -10.94 16.77
N LYS A 390 -21.83 -11.23 17.34
CA LYS A 390 -22.75 -10.19 17.84
C LYS A 390 -22.18 -9.40 19.02
N ARG A 391 -21.52 -10.05 19.98
CA ARG A 391 -20.84 -9.40 21.12
C ARG A 391 -19.76 -8.44 20.67
N TYR A 392 -19.00 -8.79 19.64
CA TYR A 392 -17.90 -7.97 19.14
C TYR A 392 -18.33 -6.85 18.18
N ILE A 393 -19.27 -7.06 17.25
CA ILE A 393 -19.75 -5.97 16.37
C ILE A 393 -20.37 -4.84 17.19
N ALA A 394 -21.08 -5.16 18.28
CA ALA A 394 -21.67 -4.17 19.17
C ALA A 394 -20.65 -3.16 19.75
N LYS A 395 -19.38 -3.55 19.89
CA LYS A 395 -18.31 -2.73 20.50
C LYS A 395 -17.93 -1.51 19.66
N TYR A 396 -18.10 -1.55 18.33
CA TYR A 396 -17.80 -0.44 17.43
C TYR A 396 -19.05 0.10 16.69
N THR A 397 -20.25 -0.33 17.07
CA THR A 397 -21.51 0.13 16.45
C THR A 397 -22.50 0.68 17.48
N ILE A 398 -23.22 -0.19 18.18
CA ILE A 398 -24.36 0.21 19.03
C ILE A 398 -23.93 0.70 20.41
N ASN A 399 -22.87 0.14 21.01
CA ASN A 399 -22.42 0.53 22.34
C ASN A 399 -21.81 1.94 22.36
N PRO A 400 -20.95 2.35 21.40
CA PRO A 400 -20.55 3.75 21.26
C PRO A 400 -21.74 4.69 21.04
N ALA A 401 -22.73 4.27 20.26
CA ALA A 401 -23.94 5.05 20.01
C ALA A 401 -24.79 5.25 21.28
N LEU A 402 -24.89 4.23 22.13
CA LEU A 402 -25.60 4.27 23.41
C LEU A 402 -24.85 5.13 24.43
N ALA A 403 -23.54 4.94 24.56
CA ALA A 403 -22.70 5.68 25.50
C ALA A 403 -22.72 7.20 25.24
N HIS A 404 -22.77 7.62 23.98
CA HIS A 404 -22.79 9.04 23.58
C HIS A 404 -24.18 9.57 23.16
N GLY A 405 -25.27 8.85 23.48
CA GLY A 405 -26.64 9.37 23.32
C GLY A 405 -27.14 9.55 21.88
N ILE A 406 -26.51 8.88 20.90
CA ILE A 406 -26.82 8.97 19.45
C ILE A 406 -27.45 7.69 18.87
N ALA A 407 -27.69 6.66 19.71
CA ALA A 407 -28.30 5.39 19.32
C ALA A 407 -29.71 5.49 18.71
N HIS A 408 -30.35 6.66 18.76
CA HIS A 408 -31.62 6.95 18.09
C HIS A 408 -31.45 7.30 16.60
N GLU A 409 -30.26 7.71 16.15
CA GLU A 409 -29.93 7.98 14.74
C GLU A 409 -29.08 6.88 14.08
N VAL A 410 -28.07 6.35 14.78
CA VAL A 410 -27.00 5.54 14.18
C VAL A 410 -26.65 4.30 15.02
N GLY A 411 -25.66 3.51 14.59
CA GLY A 411 -25.05 2.42 15.37
C GLY A 411 -25.72 1.05 15.25
N SER A 412 -26.77 0.89 14.45
CA SER A 412 -27.29 -0.44 14.05
C SER A 412 -28.15 -0.37 12.79
N ILE A 413 -28.35 -1.50 12.12
CA ILE A 413 -29.26 -1.67 10.99
C ILE A 413 -30.68 -1.85 11.54
N ALA A 414 -31.34 -0.72 11.83
CA ALA A 414 -32.70 -0.71 12.35
C ALA A 414 -33.57 0.35 11.64
N VAL A 415 -34.87 0.06 11.49
CA VAL A 415 -35.83 0.95 10.82
C VAL A 415 -35.87 2.32 11.50
N GLY A 416 -35.88 3.39 10.69
CA GLY A 416 -35.86 4.78 11.13
C GLY A 416 -34.46 5.37 11.33
N LYS A 417 -33.41 4.54 11.52
CA LYS A 417 -32.02 5.04 11.60
C LYS A 417 -31.52 5.59 10.27
N LEU A 418 -30.52 6.47 10.33
CA LEU A 418 -29.79 6.94 9.16
C LEU A 418 -29.20 5.72 8.42
N ALA A 419 -29.31 5.70 7.09
CA ALA A 419 -28.79 4.60 6.26
C ALA A 419 -27.27 4.74 6.05
N ASP A 420 -26.55 4.68 7.17
CA ASP A 420 -25.09 4.57 7.27
C ASP A 420 -24.73 3.08 7.30
N LEU A 421 -24.25 2.58 6.18
CA LEU A 421 -24.21 1.16 5.86
C LEU A 421 -22.93 0.78 5.11
N VAL A 422 -22.36 -0.38 5.43
CA VAL A 422 -21.11 -0.84 4.83
C VAL A 422 -21.28 -2.26 4.29
N LEU A 423 -21.01 -2.44 2.99
CA LEU A 423 -20.96 -3.76 2.37
C LEU A 423 -19.54 -4.30 2.35
N TRP A 424 -19.43 -5.61 2.52
CA TRP A 424 -18.19 -6.36 2.60
C TRP A 424 -18.26 -7.60 1.71
N LYS A 425 -17.22 -7.85 0.91
CA LYS A 425 -16.97 -9.21 0.39
C LYS A 425 -16.51 -10.08 1.58
N PRO A 426 -17.04 -11.29 1.81
CA PRO A 426 -16.69 -12.10 2.99
C PRO A 426 -15.18 -12.31 3.19
N ALA A 427 -14.42 -12.51 2.11
CA ALA A 427 -12.96 -12.65 2.14
C ALA A 427 -12.18 -11.39 2.54
N PHE A 428 -12.83 -10.22 2.60
CA PHE A 428 -12.27 -8.93 3.03
C PHE A 428 -13.07 -8.32 4.18
N PHE A 429 -13.94 -9.10 4.83
CA PHE A 429 -14.75 -8.65 5.95
C PHE A 429 -13.86 -8.16 7.10
N GLY A 430 -14.19 -7.00 7.65
CA GLY A 430 -13.46 -6.39 8.75
C GLY A 430 -12.12 -5.74 8.37
N THR A 431 -11.68 -5.82 7.11
CA THR A 431 -10.40 -5.22 6.65
C THR A 431 -10.56 -4.26 5.47
N LYS A 432 -11.30 -4.63 4.41
CA LYS A 432 -11.47 -3.80 3.21
C LYS A 432 -12.91 -3.85 2.68
N PRO A 433 -13.79 -2.89 3.04
CA PRO A 433 -15.17 -2.84 2.56
C PRO A 433 -15.28 -2.67 1.03
N SER A 434 -16.35 -3.20 0.45
CA SER A 434 -16.67 -3.07 -0.97
C SER A 434 -17.55 -1.86 -1.29
N LEU A 435 -18.26 -1.30 -0.31
CA LEU A 435 -19.07 -0.08 -0.49
C LEU A 435 -19.32 0.59 0.86
N ILE A 436 -19.16 1.92 0.93
CA ILE A 436 -19.49 2.72 2.12
C ILE A 436 -20.60 3.72 1.76
N ILE A 437 -21.73 3.61 2.46
CA ILE A 437 -22.95 4.40 2.26
C ILE A 437 -23.11 5.34 3.46
N LYS A 438 -23.36 6.62 3.20
CA LYS A 438 -23.73 7.65 4.18
C LYS A 438 -25.13 8.14 3.87
N GLY A 439 -26.03 8.14 4.85
CA GLY A 439 -27.40 8.66 4.69
C GLY A 439 -28.11 8.15 3.42
N GLY A 440 -27.92 6.88 3.07
CA GLY A 440 -28.52 6.24 1.90
C GLY A 440 -27.81 6.46 0.55
N PHE A 441 -26.72 7.24 0.49
CA PHE A 441 -25.96 7.52 -0.73
C PHE A 441 -24.51 7.02 -0.63
N ILE A 442 -23.92 6.57 -1.74
CA ILE A 442 -22.57 6.01 -1.74
C ILE A 442 -21.54 7.13 -1.51
N SER A 443 -20.80 7.06 -0.40
CA SER A 443 -19.82 8.07 0.02
C SER A 443 -18.40 7.70 -0.40
N ALA A 444 -18.05 6.40 -0.40
CA ALA A 444 -16.77 5.91 -0.89
C ALA A 444 -16.84 4.45 -1.37
N ALA A 445 -15.92 4.06 -2.25
CA ALA A 445 -15.81 2.70 -2.79
C ALA A 445 -14.39 2.40 -3.31
N PRO A 446 -13.97 1.12 -3.37
CA PRO A 446 -12.87 0.69 -4.24
C PRO A 446 -13.29 0.88 -5.71
N MET A 447 -12.47 1.62 -6.48
CA MET A 447 -12.76 2.01 -7.86
C MET A 447 -11.50 1.91 -8.72
N GLY A 448 -11.62 1.29 -9.89
CA GLY A 448 -10.54 1.12 -10.87
C GLY A 448 -10.06 2.40 -11.54
N ASP A 449 -9.44 2.26 -12.71
CA ASP A 449 -9.16 3.37 -13.63
C ASP A 449 -10.48 4.06 -14.08
N PRO A 450 -10.69 5.36 -13.82
CA PRO A 450 -11.88 6.10 -14.26
C PRO A 450 -12.05 6.19 -15.79
N ASN A 451 -10.99 5.95 -16.57
CA ASN A 451 -11.02 5.95 -18.04
C ASN A 451 -11.28 4.55 -18.64
N ALA A 452 -11.33 3.51 -17.81
CA ALA A 452 -11.57 2.15 -18.28
C ALA A 452 -13.03 1.91 -18.73
N SER A 453 -13.23 0.90 -19.59
CA SER A 453 -14.54 0.56 -20.15
C SER A 453 -15.55 -0.02 -19.15
N ILE A 454 -15.10 -0.39 -17.95
CA ILE A 454 -15.85 -0.91 -16.79
C ILE A 454 -15.09 -0.53 -15.50
N PRO A 455 -15.71 -0.48 -14.31
CA PRO A 455 -15.09 0.10 -13.09
C PRO A 455 -14.08 -0.80 -12.33
N THR A 456 -13.73 -1.97 -12.88
CA THR A 456 -12.93 -3.01 -12.21
C THR A 456 -11.47 -3.21 -12.67
N PRO A 457 -10.98 -2.70 -13.81
CA PRO A 457 -9.56 -2.76 -14.18
C PRO A 457 -8.67 -1.97 -13.23
N GLN A 458 -7.40 -2.36 -13.16
CA GLN A 458 -6.41 -1.78 -12.26
C GLN A 458 -5.95 -0.38 -12.73
N PRO A 459 -5.54 0.51 -11.81
CA PRO A 459 -5.44 0.32 -10.36
C PRO A 459 -6.79 0.52 -9.63
N VAL A 460 -7.21 -0.48 -8.86
CA VAL A 460 -8.37 -0.41 -7.97
C VAL A 460 -7.93 0.07 -6.59
N MET A 461 -8.35 1.29 -6.24
CA MET A 461 -8.05 1.98 -4.98
C MET A 461 -9.31 2.57 -4.39
N TYR A 462 -9.33 2.89 -3.10
CA TYR A 462 -10.45 3.67 -2.55
C TYR A 462 -10.50 5.06 -3.19
N ARG A 463 -11.72 5.50 -3.52
CA ARG A 463 -12.00 6.85 -3.99
C ARG A 463 -13.28 7.34 -3.31
N GLN A 464 -13.31 8.63 -2.95
CA GLN A 464 -14.55 9.30 -2.57
C GLN A 464 -15.54 9.27 -3.75
N MET A 465 -16.82 9.11 -3.43
CA MET A 465 -17.94 9.02 -4.36
C MET A 465 -18.87 10.22 -4.16
N PHE A 466 -19.94 10.32 -4.98
CA PHE A 466 -20.84 11.47 -4.98
C PHE A 466 -21.45 11.83 -3.61
N GLY A 467 -21.59 10.88 -2.67
CA GLY A 467 -22.05 11.12 -1.30
C GLY A 467 -21.12 11.98 -0.44
N ALA A 468 -19.85 12.13 -0.82
CA ALA A 468 -18.88 13.00 -0.18
C ALA A 468 -18.84 14.42 -0.77
N LEU A 469 -19.53 14.68 -1.89
CA LEU A 469 -19.36 15.90 -2.69
C LEU A 469 -20.41 16.98 -2.40
N GLY A 470 -19.93 18.22 -2.21
CA GLY A 470 -20.76 19.42 -2.11
C GLY A 470 -21.92 19.30 -1.11
N ALA A 471 -23.10 19.79 -1.51
CA ALA A 471 -24.30 19.75 -0.67
C ALA A 471 -24.86 18.34 -0.42
N VAL A 472 -24.51 17.32 -1.23
CA VAL A 472 -24.97 15.95 -1.01
C VAL A 472 -24.47 15.45 0.34
N ARG A 473 -23.19 15.65 0.62
CA ARG A 473 -22.54 15.37 1.92
C ARG A 473 -23.29 16.00 3.10
N ASN A 474 -23.70 17.26 2.96
CA ASN A 474 -24.40 17.99 4.02
C ASN A 474 -25.81 17.43 4.30
N HIS A 475 -26.42 16.73 3.34
CA HIS A 475 -27.69 16.03 3.51
C HIS A 475 -27.52 14.55 3.95
N THR A 476 -26.36 13.92 3.74
CA THR A 476 -26.07 12.52 4.10
C THR A 476 -25.29 12.34 5.41
N CYS A 477 -24.79 13.43 6.00
CA CYS A 477 -24.04 13.44 7.26
C CYS A 477 -24.74 14.28 8.33
N VAL A 478 -24.46 14.01 9.61
CA VAL A 478 -24.99 14.78 10.75
C VAL A 478 -23.90 15.32 11.66
N SER A 479 -24.15 16.51 12.23
CA SER A 479 -23.34 17.08 13.30
C SER A 479 -24.07 16.90 14.63
N PHE A 480 -23.48 16.14 15.56
CA PHE A 480 -24.04 15.91 16.89
C PHE A 480 -23.65 17.03 17.86
N MET A 481 -24.62 17.59 18.57
CA MET A 481 -24.46 18.69 19.53
C MET A 481 -25.18 18.40 20.85
N SER A 482 -24.91 19.19 21.89
CA SER A 482 -25.78 19.25 23.07
C SER A 482 -27.19 19.71 22.69
N LYS A 483 -28.20 19.33 23.49
CA LYS A 483 -29.55 19.89 23.33
C LYS A 483 -29.57 21.41 23.55
N ALA A 484 -28.79 21.93 24.50
CA ALA A 484 -28.76 23.36 24.81
C ALA A 484 -28.30 24.22 23.61
N ALA A 485 -27.26 23.79 22.89
CA ALA A 485 -26.77 24.52 21.71
C ALA A 485 -27.80 24.59 20.57
N ILE A 486 -28.63 23.53 20.42
CA ILE A 486 -29.72 23.50 19.46
C ILE A 486 -30.86 24.42 19.90
N ASP A 487 -31.26 24.36 21.18
CA ASP A 487 -32.30 25.24 21.74
C ASP A 487 -31.88 26.73 21.72
N LEU A 488 -30.57 27.03 21.71
CA LEU A 488 -30.00 28.37 21.57
C LEU A 488 -29.78 28.82 20.11
N GLY A 489 -30.03 27.98 19.10
CA GLY A 489 -29.86 28.32 17.69
C GLY A 489 -28.40 28.49 17.24
N VAL A 490 -27.46 27.77 17.86
CA VAL A 490 -26.02 27.87 17.57
C VAL A 490 -25.73 27.51 16.11
N ALA A 491 -26.37 26.47 15.58
CA ALA A 491 -26.18 25.99 14.21
C ALA A 491 -26.49 27.07 13.16
N GLU A 492 -27.59 27.80 13.34
CA GLU A 492 -27.99 28.94 12.53
C GLU A 492 -27.02 30.12 12.72
N SER A 493 -26.60 30.40 13.96
CA SER A 493 -25.71 31.53 14.29
C SER A 493 -24.32 31.42 13.64
N ILE A 494 -23.80 30.20 13.50
CA ILE A 494 -22.50 29.92 12.84
C ILE A 494 -22.69 29.46 11.38
N GLY A 495 -23.94 29.35 10.92
CA GLY A 495 -24.30 29.10 9.54
C GLY A 495 -23.94 27.71 9.02
N LEU A 496 -24.16 26.65 9.80
CA LEU A 496 -23.87 25.27 9.39
C LEU A 496 -24.70 24.81 8.18
N LYS A 497 -24.27 23.70 7.56
CA LYS A 497 -24.91 23.06 6.40
C LYS A 497 -25.32 21.62 6.68
N ASN A 498 -24.54 20.88 7.46
CA ASN A 498 -24.89 19.56 7.97
C ASN A 498 -26.18 19.61 8.79
N ARG A 499 -26.99 18.55 8.72
CA ARG A 499 -28.13 18.38 9.62
C ARG A 499 -27.64 18.21 11.07
N VAL A 500 -28.04 19.09 11.97
CA VAL A 500 -27.69 18.98 13.39
C VAL A 500 -28.65 18.05 14.12
N VAL A 501 -28.14 17.24 15.06
CA VAL A 501 -28.92 16.35 15.93
C VAL A 501 -28.44 16.49 17.38
N GLY A 502 -29.38 16.51 18.32
CA GLY A 502 -29.07 16.59 19.76
C GLY A 502 -28.80 15.21 20.35
N VAL A 503 -27.75 15.09 21.18
CA VAL A 503 -27.58 13.91 22.05
C VAL A 503 -28.66 13.84 23.12
N THR A 504 -29.02 12.62 23.54
CA THR A 504 -29.87 12.42 24.72
C THR A 504 -29.74 11.01 25.31
N GLY A 505 -29.99 10.85 26.61
CA GLY A 505 -29.88 9.61 27.36
C GLY A 505 -28.48 9.33 27.92
N CYS A 506 -27.56 10.29 27.80
CA CYS A 506 -26.16 10.14 28.18
C CYS A 506 -25.96 9.89 29.68
N ARG A 507 -26.91 10.33 30.52
CA ARG A 507 -26.86 10.18 31.98
C ARG A 507 -27.60 8.95 32.51
N THR A 508 -28.50 8.37 31.72
CA THR A 508 -29.35 7.23 32.13
C THR A 508 -28.76 5.88 31.72
N VAL A 509 -27.92 5.85 30.69
CA VAL A 509 -27.20 4.65 30.23
C VAL A 509 -26.19 4.17 31.28
N GLN A 510 -26.14 2.86 31.51
CA GLN A 510 -25.26 2.17 32.47
C GLN A 510 -24.62 0.94 31.82
N LYS A 511 -23.67 0.30 32.50
CA LYS A 511 -22.98 -0.91 32.02
C LYS A 511 -23.94 -2.03 31.63
N LYS A 512 -25.06 -2.16 32.33
CA LYS A 512 -26.14 -3.15 32.05
C LYS A 512 -26.83 -2.95 30.68
N ASP A 513 -26.72 -1.75 30.10
CA ASP A 513 -27.39 -1.36 28.85
C ASP A 513 -26.45 -1.49 27.63
N MET A 514 -25.16 -1.77 27.86
CA MET A 514 -24.17 -2.08 26.83
C MET A 514 -24.46 -3.44 26.21
N LEU A 515 -25.07 -3.46 25.03
CA LEU A 515 -25.63 -4.68 24.43
C LEU A 515 -24.56 -5.76 24.28
N LEU A 516 -24.91 -6.96 24.79
CA LEU A 516 -24.08 -8.17 24.85
C LEU A 516 -22.76 -8.04 25.63
N ASN A 517 -22.54 -6.90 26.30
CA ASN A 517 -21.29 -6.52 26.96
C ASN A 517 -21.56 -5.90 28.35
N THR A 518 -22.33 -6.63 29.15
CA THR A 518 -22.92 -6.17 30.42
C THR A 518 -22.22 -6.70 31.68
N TYR A 519 -21.19 -7.55 31.54
CA TYR A 519 -20.56 -8.26 32.66
C TYR A 519 -19.86 -7.29 33.62
N GLN A 520 -20.13 -7.45 34.92
CA GLN A 520 -19.59 -6.63 36.01
C GLN A 520 -18.81 -7.53 36.96
N PRO A 521 -17.57 -7.93 36.59
CA PRO A 521 -16.69 -8.70 37.46
C PRO A 521 -16.29 -7.90 38.70
N ASP A 522 -16.03 -8.60 39.80
CA ASP A 522 -15.16 -8.07 40.86
C ASP A 522 -13.71 -8.19 40.37
N ILE A 523 -12.98 -7.06 40.31
CA ILE A 523 -11.64 -6.98 39.72
C ILE A 523 -10.59 -6.71 40.80
N GLU A 524 -9.68 -7.66 40.96
CA GLU A 524 -8.45 -7.46 41.72
C GLU A 524 -7.28 -7.22 40.75
N VAL A 525 -6.36 -6.35 41.13
CA VAL A 525 -5.07 -6.17 40.45
C VAL A 525 -4.01 -6.15 41.52
N ASP A 526 -3.02 -7.03 41.44
CA ASP A 526 -1.95 -7.09 42.43
C ASP A 526 -0.96 -5.91 42.24
N PRO A 527 -0.74 -5.05 43.25
CA PRO A 527 0.06 -3.83 43.09
C PRO A 527 1.58 -4.04 43.02
N GLN A 528 2.08 -5.29 43.00
CA GLN A 528 3.50 -5.63 42.84
C GLN A 528 3.80 -6.45 41.58
N THR A 529 2.85 -7.26 41.14
CA THR A 529 2.99 -8.22 40.02
C THR A 529 2.05 -7.93 38.86
N TYR A 530 1.10 -7.01 39.04
CA TYR A 530 0.07 -6.59 38.08
C TYR A 530 -0.88 -7.71 37.62
N GLU A 531 -0.86 -8.89 38.28
CA GLU A 531 -1.82 -9.97 38.03
C GLU A 531 -3.26 -9.46 38.16
N VAL A 532 -4.02 -9.51 37.07
CA VAL A 532 -5.45 -9.16 37.04
C VAL A 532 -6.29 -10.40 37.31
N ARG A 533 -7.25 -10.29 38.23
CA ARG A 533 -8.20 -11.35 38.55
C ARG A 533 -9.63 -10.85 38.42
N ALA A 534 -10.51 -11.68 37.85
CA ALA A 534 -11.95 -11.44 37.78
C ALA A 534 -12.70 -12.53 38.55
N ASP A 535 -13.49 -12.14 39.54
CA ASP A 535 -14.16 -13.03 40.48
C ASP A 535 -13.17 -14.06 41.11
N GLY A 536 -11.95 -13.60 41.40
CA GLY A 536 -10.80 -14.39 41.91
C GLY A 536 -9.99 -15.18 40.85
N ASN A 537 -10.49 -15.29 39.61
CA ASN A 537 -9.87 -16.06 38.54
C ASN A 537 -8.81 -15.23 37.80
N LEU A 538 -7.57 -15.73 37.71
CA LEU A 538 -6.48 -15.08 36.98
C LEU A 538 -6.83 -14.91 35.49
N LEU A 539 -6.71 -13.68 34.99
CA LEU A 539 -6.91 -13.33 33.58
C LEU A 539 -5.57 -13.16 32.89
N THR A 540 -5.14 -14.18 32.17
CA THR A 540 -3.94 -14.14 31.32
C THR A 540 -4.14 -14.94 30.04
N CYS A 541 -3.52 -14.49 28.94
CA CYS A 541 -3.53 -15.17 27.66
C CYS A 541 -2.19 -14.97 26.93
N GLU A 542 -1.74 -15.97 26.19
CA GLU A 542 -0.48 -15.90 25.44
C GLU A 542 -0.55 -14.83 24.33
N PRO A 543 0.57 -14.16 24.00
CA PRO A 543 0.62 -13.28 22.84
C PRO A 543 0.30 -14.03 21.55
N ALA A 544 -0.51 -13.42 20.67
CA ALA A 544 -0.72 -13.99 19.35
C ALA A 544 0.59 -14.03 18.54
N THR A 545 0.78 -15.12 17.80
CA THR A 545 1.87 -15.31 16.83
C THR A 545 1.28 -15.74 15.48
N ASP A 546 1.99 -15.49 14.38
CA ASP A 546 1.56 -15.87 13.03
C ASP A 546 1.64 -17.38 12.72
N LYS A 547 1.62 -18.25 13.75
CA LYS A 547 1.82 -19.69 13.65
C LYS A 547 0.75 -20.47 14.44
N PRO A 548 0.06 -21.44 13.82
CA PRO A 548 -0.88 -22.32 14.53
C PRO A 548 -0.14 -23.33 15.41
N GLU A 549 -0.73 -23.69 16.56
CA GLU A 549 -0.01 -24.32 17.68
C GLU A 549 0.11 -25.85 17.62
N SER A 550 -0.69 -26.56 16.82
CA SER A 550 -0.54 -28.02 16.65
C SER A 550 -1.07 -28.55 15.32
N SER A 551 -0.47 -29.66 14.86
CA SER A 551 -0.87 -30.38 13.65
C SER A 551 -1.25 -31.83 13.96
N THR A 552 -2.34 -32.30 13.37
CA THR A 552 -2.88 -33.67 13.50
C THR A 552 -2.15 -34.71 12.66
N GLY A 553 -1.30 -34.29 11.74
CA GLY A 553 -0.48 -35.16 10.89
C GLY A 553 0.69 -34.39 10.26
N VAL A 554 1.70 -35.11 9.80
CA VAL A 554 2.90 -34.55 9.17
C VAL A 554 2.98 -34.99 7.71
N LEU A 555 3.21 -34.03 6.83
CA LEU A 555 3.32 -34.21 5.38
C LEU A 555 4.75 -33.87 4.93
N ALA A 556 5.62 -34.87 4.90
CA ALA A 556 7.02 -34.72 4.55
C ALA A 556 7.21 -34.62 3.02
N LEU A 557 7.63 -33.44 2.52
CA LEU A 557 7.70 -33.13 1.09
C LEU A 557 9.07 -32.59 0.64
N PRO A 558 9.65 -33.14 -0.44
CA PRO A 558 10.82 -32.54 -1.10
C PRO A 558 10.45 -31.22 -1.79
N PHE A 559 11.43 -30.36 -2.01
CA PHE A 559 11.25 -28.99 -2.51
C PHE A 559 10.42 -28.93 -3.80
N GLU A 560 10.69 -29.78 -4.79
CA GLU A 560 9.96 -29.77 -6.07
C GLU A 560 8.46 -30.10 -5.94
N ILE A 561 8.05 -30.83 -4.89
CA ILE A 561 6.62 -31.11 -4.64
C ILE A 561 5.98 -29.94 -3.91
N ARG A 562 6.71 -29.29 -2.99
CA ARG A 562 6.24 -28.09 -2.27
C ARG A 562 5.99 -26.87 -3.16
N GLN A 563 6.51 -26.86 -4.39
CA GLN A 563 6.22 -25.87 -5.44
C GLN A 563 4.91 -26.15 -6.22
N LYS A 564 4.20 -27.26 -5.94
CA LYS A 564 3.02 -27.68 -6.72
C LYS A 564 1.73 -27.31 -6.00
N SER A 565 0.86 -26.58 -6.70
CA SER A 565 -0.45 -26.19 -6.14
C SER A 565 -1.47 -27.35 -6.05
N ARG A 566 -1.25 -28.45 -6.78
CA ARG A 566 -2.15 -29.63 -6.77
C ARG A 566 -1.37 -30.94 -6.92
N PHE A 567 -1.46 -31.83 -5.94
CA PHE A 567 -0.83 -33.16 -5.97
C PHE A 567 -1.50 -34.14 -4.98
N ARG A 568 -1.24 -35.44 -5.15
CA ARG A 568 -1.49 -36.45 -4.11
C ARG A 568 -0.19 -36.75 -3.37
N ALA A 569 -0.31 -37.04 -2.08
CA ALA A 569 0.79 -37.45 -1.21
C ALA A 569 0.27 -38.36 -0.10
N VAL A 570 1.18 -38.92 0.70
CA VAL A 570 0.87 -39.77 1.85
C VAL A 570 1.46 -39.10 3.09
N LEU A 571 0.71 -39.06 4.18
CA LEU A 571 1.18 -38.56 5.48
C LEU A 571 2.17 -39.54 6.13
N ALA A 572 2.93 -39.05 7.11
CA ALA A 572 3.87 -39.87 7.89
C ALA A 572 3.18 -41.05 8.65
N ASP A 573 1.87 -40.97 8.87
CA ASP A 573 1.05 -42.04 9.46
C ASP A 573 0.50 -43.06 8.44
N GLY A 574 0.77 -42.86 7.14
CA GLY A 574 0.33 -43.73 6.05
C GLY A 574 -1.00 -43.36 5.38
N ARG A 575 -1.67 -42.28 5.78
CA ARG A 575 -2.94 -41.83 5.14
C ARG A 575 -2.69 -41.13 3.80
N ASP A 576 -3.42 -41.54 2.76
CA ASP A 576 -3.50 -40.85 1.46
C ASP A 576 -4.19 -39.49 1.59
N VAL A 577 -3.58 -38.42 1.07
CA VAL A 577 -4.14 -37.06 1.04
C VAL A 577 -4.02 -36.41 -0.34
N ALA A 578 -4.96 -35.52 -0.66
CA ALA A 578 -4.95 -34.73 -1.89
C ALA A 578 -4.79 -33.24 -1.55
N VAL A 579 -3.60 -32.70 -1.79
CA VAL A 579 -3.28 -31.30 -1.53
C VAL A 579 -3.77 -30.45 -2.69
N VAL A 580 -4.61 -29.45 -2.38
CA VAL A 580 -5.11 -28.45 -3.32
C VAL A 580 -5.00 -27.08 -2.64
N ILE A 581 -4.01 -26.30 -3.08
CA ILE A 581 -3.76 -24.92 -2.66
C ILE A 581 -3.89 -23.97 -3.87
N GLU A 582 -3.74 -22.67 -3.64
CA GLU A 582 -3.83 -21.67 -4.71
C GLU A 582 -2.65 -21.77 -5.71
N ARG A 583 -2.87 -21.33 -6.95
CA ARG A 583 -1.84 -21.38 -8.00
C ARG A 583 -0.78 -20.30 -7.75
N GLY A 584 0.39 -20.73 -7.30
CA GLY A 584 1.51 -19.85 -6.94
C GLY A 584 1.93 -19.98 -5.48
N SER A 585 1.08 -20.58 -4.64
CA SER A 585 1.44 -20.91 -3.25
C SER A 585 2.58 -21.93 -3.21
N VAL A 586 3.58 -21.65 -2.36
CA VAL A 586 4.77 -22.49 -2.14
C VAL A 586 4.81 -22.93 -0.69
N LEU A 587 4.80 -24.24 -0.45
CA LEU A 587 4.80 -24.81 0.90
C LEU A 587 6.22 -24.76 1.51
N ARG A 588 6.32 -24.31 2.76
CA ARG A 588 7.55 -24.20 3.54
C ARG A 588 7.55 -25.22 4.67
N HIS A 589 8.71 -25.45 5.29
CA HIS A 589 8.77 -26.27 6.50
C HIS A 589 8.09 -25.51 7.64
N GLY A 590 7.12 -26.14 8.31
CA GLY A 590 6.31 -25.53 9.37
C GLY A 590 5.01 -24.86 8.90
N ASP A 591 4.77 -24.76 7.58
CA ASP A 591 3.45 -24.37 7.06
C ASP A 591 2.40 -25.40 7.48
N CYS A 592 1.17 -24.96 7.74
CA CYS A 592 0.07 -25.84 8.14
C CYS A 592 -1.09 -25.77 7.14
N LEU A 593 -1.51 -26.94 6.66
CA LEU A 593 -2.60 -27.12 5.72
C LEU A 593 -3.87 -27.54 6.47
N GLY A 594 -4.76 -26.58 6.68
CA GLY A 594 -6.10 -26.82 7.22
C GLY A 594 -7.09 -27.26 6.13
N ASP A 595 -7.92 -28.25 6.43
CA ASP A 595 -9.03 -28.70 5.57
C ASP A 595 -10.40 -28.12 6.03
N SER A 596 -11.49 -28.45 5.33
CA SER A 596 -12.83 -27.98 5.66
C SER A 596 -13.52 -28.75 6.81
N THR A 597 -12.93 -29.83 7.31
CA THR A 597 -13.37 -30.55 8.51
C THR A 597 -12.69 -30.07 9.79
N GLY A 598 -11.58 -29.34 9.65
CA GLY A 598 -10.76 -28.85 10.77
C GLY A 598 -9.51 -29.70 11.03
N GLU A 599 -9.17 -30.63 10.14
CA GLU A 599 -7.87 -31.32 10.20
C GLU A 599 -6.74 -30.36 9.76
N VAL A 600 -5.62 -30.34 10.49
CA VAL A 600 -4.49 -29.41 10.25
C VAL A 600 -3.20 -30.21 10.12
N ILE A 601 -2.67 -30.29 8.90
CA ILE A 601 -1.48 -31.07 8.57
C ILE A 601 -0.26 -30.16 8.45
N SER A 602 0.80 -30.41 9.22
CA SER A 602 2.06 -29.66 9.10
C SER A 602 2.88 -30.16 7.91
N VAL A 603 3.48 -29.24 7.18
CA VAL A 603 4.42 -29.55 6.08
C VAL A 603 5.82 -29.63 6.66
N GLU A 604 6.42 -30.81 6.57
CA GLU A 604 7.84 -30.99 6.85
C GLU A 604 8.63 -30.98 5.53
N ALA A 605 9.73 -30.24 5.46
CA ALA A 605 10.66 -30.39 4.34
C ALA A 605 11.40 -31.73 4.44
N ALA A 606 11.11 -32.67 3.54
CA ALA A 606 11.76 -33.97 3.52
C ALA A 606 13.28 -33.86 3.21
N PRO A 607 14.15 -34.72 3.77
CA PRO A 607 15.59 -34.70 3.48
C PRO A 607 15.92 -35.02 2.01
N GLU A 608 16.65 -34.12 1.35
CA GLU A 608 17.10 -34.28 -0.05
C GLU A 608 18.62 -34.33 -0.16
N ARG A 609 19.14 -35.03 -1.18
CA ARG A 609 20.58 -35.06 -1.47
C ARG A 609 21.02 -33.79 -2.21
N VAL A 610 21.60 -32.87 -1.46
CA VAL A 610 22.22 -31.63 -1.98
C VAL A 610 23.73 -31.78 -2.14
N SER A 611 24.31 -30.96 -3.01
CA SER A 611 25.75 -30.66 -3.01
C SER A 611 26.02 -29.47 -2.09
N THR A 612 27.26 -29.26 -1.64
CA THR A 612 27.66 -28.08 -0.85
C THR A 612 28.84 -27.38 -1.50
N VAL A 613 28.77 -26.05 -1.60
CA VAL A 613 29.83 -25.15 -2.07
C VAL A 613 30.16 -24.17 -0.94
N SER A 614 31.44 -23.87 -0.73
CA SER A 614 31.92 -22.96 0.31
C SER A 614 32.90 -21.95 -0.27
N ALA A 615 32.88 -20.71 0.25
CA ALA A 615 33.75 -19.63 -0.20
C ALA A 615 34.43 -18.93 0.98
N ASN A 616 35.57 -18.29 0.72
CA ASN A 616 36.44 -17.72 1.75
C ASN A 616 35.92 -16.38 2.32
N ASN A 617 34.97 -15.73 1.65
CA ASN A 617 34.25 -14.56 2.14
C ASN A 617 32.81 -14.54 1.61
N ILE A 618 31.96 -13.75 2.26
CA ILE A 618 30.52 -13.71 1.97
C ILE A 618 30.22 -13.08 0.61
N THR A 619 31.05 -12.15 0.12
CA THR A 619 30.92 -11.53 -1.21
C THR A 619 31.08 -12.56 -2.33
N GLN A 620 32.10 -13.42 -2.26
CA GLN A 620 32.28 -14.53 -3.20
C GLN A 620 31.14 -15.55 -3.12
N LEU A 621 30.65 -15.84 -1.90
CA LEU A 621 29.52 -16.75 -1.72
C LEU A 621 28.23 -16.18 -2.33
N ALA A 622 27.92 -14.90 -2.07
CA ALA A 622 26.76 -14.21 -2.61
C ALA A 622 26.79 -14.14 -4.14
N ARG A 623 27.95 -13.82 -4.74
CA ARG A 623 28.13 -13.80 -6.20
C ARG A 623 27.92 -15.20 -6.80
N ALA A 624 28.48 -16.24 -6.18
CA ALA A 624 28.30 -17.63 -6.63
C ALA A 624 26.86 -18.14 -6.42
N ALA A 625 26.18 -17.72 -5.35
CA ALA A 625 24.78 -18.04 -5.09
C ALA A 625 23.83 -17.34 -6.08
N TYR A 626 24.07 -16.07 -6.39
CA TYR A 626 23.32 -15.33 -7.42
C TYR A 626 23.43 -16.00 -8.79
N HIS A 627 24.65 -16.36 -9.22
CA HIS A 627 24.87 -17.01 -10.52
C HIS A 627 24.32 -18.46 -10.61
N LEU A 628 24.23 -19.21 -9.51
CA LEU A 628 23.62 -20.54 -9.50
C LEU A 628 22.11 -20.52 -9.29
N GLY A 629 21.59 -19.63 -8.44
CA GLY A 629 20.16 -19.51 -8.13
C GLY A 629 19.34 -18.99 -9.31
N ASN A 630 19.86 -17.99 -10.03
CA ASN A 630 19.20 -17.43 -11.21
C ASN A 630 19.13 -18.41 -12.39
N ARG A 631 19.87 -19.54 -12.36
CA ARG A 631 19.78 -20.64 -13.35
C ARG A 631 18.67 -21.65 -13.05
N HIS A 632 17.61 -21.23 -12.35
CA HIS A 632 16.47 -22.05 -11.89
C HIS A 632 16.88 -23.30 -11.07
N VAL A 633 17.99 -23.23 -10.35
CA VAL A 633 18.41 -24.27 -9.39
C VAL A 633 18.14 -23.78 -7.97
N PRO A 634 17.21 -24.40 -7.22
CA PRO A 634 16.97 -24.06 -5.82
C PRO A 634 18.26 -24.14 -4.98
N LEU A 635 18.58 -23.04 -4.30
CA LEU A 635 19.70 -22.91 -3.38
C LEU A 635 19.23 -22.65 -1.95
N GLN A 636 19.98 -23.19 -1.00
CA GLN A 636 20.03 -22.71 0.38
C GLN A 636 21.37 -21.99 0.60
N VAL A 637 21.38 -20.82 1.23
CA VAL A 637 22.61 -20.04 1.51
C VAL A 637 22.74 -19.80 3.02
N GLY A 638 23.96 -19.90 3.54
CA GLY A 638 24.33 -19.54 4.91
C GLY A 638 25.67 -18.77 4.92
N SER A 639 26.18 -18.40 6.10
CA SER A 639 27.27 -17.40 6.23
C SER A 639 28.57 -17.67 5.46
N THR A 640 28.92 -18.94 5.18
CA THR A 640 30.15 -19.34 4.45
C THR A 640 29.92 -20.47 3.43
N LYS A 641 28.68 -20.95 3.29
CA LYS A 641 28.32 -22.16 2.52
C LYS A 641 26.96 -22.02 1.84
N MET A 642 26.80 -22.67 0.68
CA MET A 642 25.53 -22.77 -0.04
C MET A 642 25.31 -24.18 -0.60
N ASN A 643 24.05 -24.59 -0.75
CA ASN A 643 23.66 -25.95 -1.14
C ASN A 643 22.71 -25.95 -2.36
N PRO A 644 23.13 -26.43 -3.55
CA PRO A 644 22.25 -26.64 -4.70
C PRO A 644 21.57 -28.01 -4.72
N SER A 645 20.32 -28.06 -5.21
CA SER A 645 19.62 -29.29 -5.59
C SER A 645 20.03 -29.77 -6.99
N SER A 646 20.21 -31.08 -7.20
CA SER A 646 20.91 -31.60 -8.38
C SER A 646 19.99 -32.25 -9.44
N ARG A 647 19.95 -31.67 -10.66
CA ARG A 647 19.81 -32.40 -11.96
C ARG A 647 19.73 -31.55 -13.24
N LYS A 648 19.41 -30.24 -13.17
CA LYS A 648 18.92 -29.45 -14.33
C LYS A 648 19.95 -28.78 -15.26
N LEU A 649 21.25 -29.01 -15.09
CA LEU A 649 22.29 -28.31 -15.87
C LEU A 649 22.65 -29.03 -17.19
N ALA A 650 21.91 -28.75 -18.27
CA ALA A 650 22.30 -29.15 -19.63
C ALA A 650 21.68 -28.28 -20.74
N ARG A 651 22.54 -27.63 -21.54
CA ARG A 651 22.33 -26.91 -22.82
C ARG A 651 21.74 -25.48 -22.78
N MET A 652 22.24 -24.69 -23.75
CA MET A 652 21.78 -23.38 -24.24
C MET A 652 22.12 -22.18 -23.32
N ASP A 653 22.84 -21.17 -23.85
CA ASP A 653 23.12 -19.86 -23.21
C ASP A 653 22.76 -18.66 -24.16
N ILE A 654 22.02 -17.66 -23.66
CA ILE A 654 21.65 -16.30 -24.15
C ILE A 654 22.54 -15.31 -23.39
N ILE A 655 22.55 -14.01 -23.69
CA ILE A 655 23.29 -13.05 -22.88
C ILE A 655 22.45 -11.83 -22.47
N THR A 656 22.26 -11.67 -21.16
CA THR A 656 21.71 -10.50 -20.49
C THR A 656 22.83 -9.61 -19.93
N ILE A 657 22.69 -8.30 -20.10
CA ILE A 657 23.45 -7.26 -19.39
C ILE A 657 22.43 -6.39 -18.64
N MET A 658 22.82 -5.86 -17.47
CA MET A 658 22.07 -4.85 -16.73
C MET A 658 22.91 -3.57 -16.67
N SER A 659 22.33 -2.45 -17.07
CA SER A 659 22.70 -1.13 -16.59
C SER A 659 21.60 -0.61 -15.65
N ASP A 660 21.86 0.53 -15.01
CA ASP A 660 20.87 1.44 -14.42
C ASP A 660 19.96 0.89 -13.30
N VAL A 661 20.34 1.23 -12.07
CA VAL A 661 19.55 1.08 -10.84
C VAL A 661 19.44 2.47 -10.21
N ARG A 662 18.31 2.81 -9.58
CA ARG A 662 18.15 4.09 -8.89
C ARG A 662 18.81 4.11 -7.50
N LEU A 663 19.03 5.30 -6.94
CA LEU A 663 19.55 5.47 -5.59
C LEU A 663 18.65 4.81 -4.54
N GLU A 664 17.33 4.97 -4.63
CA GLU A 664 16.35 4.33 -3.74
C GLU A 664 16.55 2.81 -3.73
N THR A 665 16.55 2.20 -4.92
CA THR A 665 16.71 0.74 -5.08
C THR A 665 18.11 0.27 -4.68
N ALA A 666 19.15 1.08 -4.88
CA ALA A 666 20.50 0.78 -4.41
C ALA A 666 20.60 0.82 -2.88
N VAL A 667 19.79 1.65 -2.21
CA VAL A 667 19.66 1.68 -0.75
C VAL A 667 18.84 0.50 -0.23
N GLU A 668 17.69 0.20 -0.84
CA GLU A 668 16.85 -0.96 -0.50
C GLU A 668 17.59 -2.30 -0.66
N LEU A 669 18.48 -2.41 -1.66
CA LEU A 669 19.34 -3.57 -1.89
C LEU A 669 20.65 -3.52 -1.10
N GLY A 670 20.89 -2.46 -0.32
CA GLY A 670 22.07 -2.30 0.55
C GLY A 670 23.39 -2.01 -0.18
N TYR A 671 23.36 -1.71 -1.49
CA TYR A 671 24.55 -1.30 -2.26
C TYR A 671 25.03 0.10 -1.89
N VAL A 672 24.09 0.99 -1.51
CA VAL A 672 24.38 2.30 -0.92
C VAL A 672 23.82 2.32 0.51
N ASN A 673 24.68 2.53 1.50
CA ASN A 673 24.28 2.50 2.91
C ASN A 673 25.11 3.44 3.82
N ASP A 674 26.11 4.12 3.27
CA ASP A 674 26.95 5.08 3.97
C ASP A 674 27.39 6.24 3.04
N PHE A 675 28.14 7.20 3.59
CA PHE A 675 28.68 8.34 2.85
C PHE A 675 29.56 7.92 1.66
N MET A 676 30.37 6.87 1.81
CA MET A 676 31.35 6.47 0.80
C MET A 676 30.68 5.78 -0.39
N SER A 677 29.84 4.79 -0.11
CA SER A 677 29.01 4.10 -1.10
C SER A 677 28.09 5.07 -1.83
N CYS A 678 27.48 6.04 -1.14
CA CYS A 678 26.69 7.08 -1.79
C CYS A 678 27.53 8.01 -2.68
N LYS A 679 28.73 8.41 -2.24
CA LYS A 679 29.62 9.25 -3.04
C LYS A 679 30.10 8.53 -4.31
N ASP A 680 30.55 7.28 -4.17
CA ASP A 680 31.01 6.46 -5.30
C ASP A 680 29.87 6.12 -6.27
N TRP A 681 28.63 5.97 -5.77
CA TRP A 681 27.42 5.81 -6.59
C TRP A 681 27.10 7.02 -7.46
N LEU A 682 27.08 8.22 -6.86
CA LEU A 682 26.80 9.46 -7.58
C LEU A 682 27.93 9.81 -8.56
N ALA A 683 29.18 9.51 -8.23
CA ALA A 683 30.31 9.59 -9.17
C ALA A 683 30.10 8.67 -10.39
N GLY A 684 29.65 7.43 -10.18
CA GLY A 684 29.33 6.49 -11.25
C GLY A 684 28.19 6.96 -12.16
N LEU A 685 27.09 7.46 -11.58
CA LEU A 685 25.97 8.00 -12.38
C LEU A 685 26.36 9.25 -13.19
N LEU A 686 27.18 10.13 -12.61
CA LEU A 686 27.75 11.29 -13.32
C LEU A 686 28.62 10.86 -14.50
N GLY A 687 29.59 9.97 -14.25
CA GLY A 687 30.63 9.59 -15.20
C GLY A 687 30.16 8.65 -16.31
N GLU A 688 29.34 7.64 -15.98
CA GLU A 688 29.01 6.53 -16.89
C GLU A 688 27.65 6.70 -17.60
N SER A 689 26.76 7.58 -17.11
CA SER A 689 25.45 7.83 -17.72
C SER A 689 25.20 9.30 -18.05
N PHE A 690 25.28 10.21 -17.08
CA PHE A 690 24.93 11.62 -17.30
C PHE A 690 25.88 12.33 -18.29
N ALA A 691 27.16 11.96 -18.29
CA ALA A 691 28.17 12.43 -19.25
C ALA A 691 27.97 11.92 -20.69
N PHE A 692 27.29 10.79 -20.88
CA PHE A 692 27.13 10.16 -22.20
C PHE A 692 25.73 10.32 -22.81
N ASN A 693 24.71 10.62 -21.99
CA ASN A 693 23.33 10.80 -22.45
C ASN A 693 22.83 12.26 -22.35
N ASP A 694 22.69 12.77 -21.12
CA ASP A 694 22.03 14.06 -20.88
C ASP A 694 22.88 15.27 -21.25
N LEU A 695 24.16 15.28 -20.89
CA LEU A 695 25.04 16.43 -21.17
C LEU A 695 25.33 16.64 -22.66
N PRO A 696 25.62 15.60 -23.48
CA PRO A 696 25.77 15.77 -24.92
C PRO A 696 24.48 16.31 -25.57
N MET A 697 23.31 15.80 -25.13
CA MET A 697 22.02 16.29 -25.62
C MET A 697 21.75 17.73 -25.18
N TYR A 698 22.09 18.14 -23.96
CA TYR A 698 22.05 19.55 -23.54
C TYR A 698 22.95 20.42 -24.43
N PHE A 699 24.17 19.98 -24.73
CA PHE A 699 25.10 20.72 -25.58
C PHE A 699 24.55 20.93 -26.99
N ARG A 700 23.92 19.92 -27.59
CA ARG A 700 23.21 20.07 -28.87
C ARG A 700 22.00 20.99 -28.75
N LEU A 701 21.20 20.87 -27.69
CA LEU A 701 20.02 21.74 -27.48
C LEU A 701 20.42 23.21 -27.35
N TYR A 702 21.53 23.52 -26.66
CA TYR A 702 22.11 24.87 -26.62
C TYR A 702 22.45 25.37 -28.03
N ASP A 703 23.21 24.57 -28.79
CA ASP A 703 23.66 24.92 -30.14
C ASP A 703 22.50 25.15 -31.13
N LEU A 704 21.39 24.45 -30.95
CA LEU A 704 20.19 24.57 -31.79
C LEU A 704 19.32 25.76 -31.40
N TRP A 705 19.23 26.08 -30.10
CA TRP A 705 18.58 27.31 -29.62
C TRP A 705 19.35 28.57 -30.04
N GLU A 706 20.68 28.57 -29.97
CA GLU A 706 21.53 29.68 -30.45
C GLU A 706 21.33 29.95 -31.95
N LYS A 707 21.21 28.88 -32.75
CA LYS A 707 20.93 28.94 -34.20
C LYS A 707 19.46 29.23 -34.55
N GLN A 708 18.58 29.26 -33.55
CA GLN A 708 17.12 29.39 -33.70
C GLN A 708 16.48 28.31 -34.59
N ASP A 709 17.06 27.11 -34.68
CA ASP A 709 16.47 25.99 -35.42
C ASP A 709 15.41 25.28 -34.57
N LEU A 710 14.24 25.91 -34.49
CA LEU A 710 13.09 25.41 -33.75
C LEU A 710 12.64 24.00 -34.19
N HIS A 711 12.93 23.57 -35.42
CA HIS A 711 12.55 22.23 -35.88
C HIS A 711 13.52 21.17 -35.36
N ALA A 712 14.83 21.44 -35.44
CA ALA A 712 15.85 20.58 -34.85
C ALA A 712 15.75 20.54 -33.31
N VAL A 713 15.39 21.64 -32.65
CA VAL A 713 15.10 21.67 -31.20
C VAL A 713 13.98 20.70 -30.82
N VAL A 714 12.88 20.66 -31.59
CA VAL A 714 11.78 19.69 -31.36
C VAL A 714 12.31 18.26 -31.49
N GLN A 715 13.02 17.95 -32.58
CA GLN A 715 13.58 16.61 -32.81
C GLN A 715 14.60 16.19 -31.74
N ALA A 716 15.45 17.10 -31.27
CA ALA A 716 16.41 16.85 -30.20
C ALA A 716 15.72 16.66 -28.83
N THR A 717 14.62 17.38 -28.58
CA THR A 717 13.78 17.19 -27.38
C THR A 717 13.08 15.84 -27.41
N GLU A 718 12.53 15.44 -28.55
CA GLU A 718 11.93 14.13 -28.76
C GLU A 718 12.97 13.00 -28.65
N LYS A 719 14.18 13.19 -29.21
CA LYS A 719 15.32 12.26 -29.03
C LYS A 719 15.67 12.11 -27.55
N LEU A 720 15.91 13.21 -26.83
CA LEU A 720 16.23 13.17 -25.39
C LEU A 720 15.12 12.52 -24.56
N GLN A 721 13.85 12.82 -24.83
CA GLN A 721 12.72 12.16 -24.16
C GLN A 721 12.60 10.68 -24.52
N SER A 722 13.02 10.25 -25.72
CA SER A 722 13.08 8.83 -26.09
C SER A 722 14.25 8.07 -25.45
N LEU A 723 15.25 8.79 -24.91
CA LEU A 723 16.35 8.22 -24.12
C LEU A 723 15.98 8.05 -22.63
N ARG A 724 14.82 8.55 -22.18
CA ARG A 724 14.37 8.41 -20.79
C ARG A 724 14.01 6.95 -20.47
N GLU A 725 14.71 6.43 -19.48
CA GLU A 725 14.80 5.02 -19.09
C GLU A 725 13.49 4.49 -18.48
N THR A 726 12.68 5.38 -17.89
CA THR A 726 11.38 5.02 -17.29
C THR A 726 10.32 6.06 -17.63
N GLN A 727 9.05 5.62 -17.69
CA GLN A 727 7.90 6.53 -17.85
C GLN A 727 7.78 7.53 -16.69
N GLU A 728 8.33 7.21 -15.53
CA GLU A 728 8.37 8.10 -14.36
C GLU A 728 9.43 9.19 -14.53
N LEU A 729 10.67 8.85 -14.92
CA LEU A 729 11.70 9.85 -15.26
C LEU A 729 11.29 10.71 -16.45
N LEU A 730 10.59 10.13 -17.44
CA LEU A 730 9.99 10.88 -18.54
C LEU A 730 8.87 11.82 -18.07
N ALA A 731 8.07 11.43 -17.06
CA ALA A 731 7.05 12.29 -16.47
C ALA A 731 7.68 13.41 -15.63
N GLU A 732 8.73 13.11 -14.86
CA GLU A 732 9.50 14.07 -14.06
C GLU A 732 10.22 15.11 -14.91
N ASP A 733 10.92 14.68 -15.97
CA ASP A 733 11.59 15.54 -16.94
C ASP A 733 10.59 16.44 -17.68
N ARG A 734 9.42 15.90 -18.05
CA ARG A 734 8.32 16.69 -18.63
C ARG A 734 7.66 17.64 -17.64
N GLN A 735 7.49 17.25 -16.39
CA GLN A 735 6.90 18.08 -15.35
C GLN A 735 7.83 19.25 -14.99
N THR A 736 9.13 18.98 -14.86
CA THR A 736 10.16 19.97 -14.53
C THR A 736 10.44 20.88 -15.74
N GLY A 737 10.46 20.32 -16.94
CA GLY A 737 10.44 21.07 -18.20
C GLY A 737 9.23 21.99 -18.32
N ALA A 738 8.02 21.51 -18.06
CA ALA A 738 6.80 22.31 -18.13
C ALA A 738 6.72 23.40 -17.03
N ALA A 739 7.32 23.15 -15.85
CA ALA A 739 7.46 24.16 -14.81
C ALA A 739 8.41 25.29 -15.22
N LEU A 740 9.60 24.94 -15.77
CA LEU A 740 10.55 25.93 -16.27
C LEU A 740 10.00 26.67 -17.52
N GLN A 741 9.31 25.97 -18.42
CA GLN A 741 8.61 26.56 -19.57
C GLN A 741 7.60 27.63 -19.13
N ARG A 742 6.80 27.35 -18.09
CA ARG A 742 5.85 28.33 -17.55
C ARG A 742 6.58 29.57 -17.03
N LEU A 743 7.65 29.38 -16.25
CA LEU A 743 8.48 30.47 -15.76
C LEU A 743 9.12 31.28 -16.91
N MET A 744 9.55 30.63 -18.00
CA MET A 744 10.06 31.31 -19.20
C MET A 744 8.97 32.16 -19.88
N LEU A 745 7.75 31.64 -20.00
CA LEU A 745 6.62 32.38 -20.57
C LEU A 745 6.16 33.54 -19.68
N ASP A 746 6.16 33.36 -18.36
CA ASP A 746 5.89 34.43 -17.37
C ASP A 746 6.98 35.52 -17.35
N LEU A 747 8.13 35.29 -18.02
CA LEU A 747 9.26 36.21 -18.19
C LEU A 747 9.43 36.68 -19.67
N ASP A 748 8.34 36.68 -20.44
CA ASP A 748 8.27 37.12 -21.85
C ASP A 748 9.22 36.38 -22.84
N VAL A 749 9.66 35.16 -22.51
CA VAL A 749 10.46 34.30 -23.40
C VAL A 749 9.54 33.47 -24.30
N ALA A 750 9.00 34.11 -25.35
CA ALA A 750 7.99 33.54 -26.24
C ALA A 750 8.41 32.19 -26.88
N ASP A 751 9.69 32.00 -27.18
CA ASP A 751 10.24 30.79 -27.83
C ASP A 751 10.04 29.51 -26.98
N ALA A 752 9.87 29.66 -25.65
CA ALA A 752 9.55 28.54 -24.77
C ALA A 752 8.20 27.88 -25.13
N GLY A 753 7.25 28.63 -25.70
CA GLY A 753 5.92 28.15 -26.08
C GLY A 753 5.87 27.25 -27.32
N VAL A 754 7.00 27.02 -27.99
CA VAL A 754 7.09 26.21 -29.22
C VAL A 754 6.91 24.70 -28.95
N LEU A 755 7.26 24.24 -27.75
CA LEU A 755 7.29 22.81 -27.40
C LEU A 755 6.03 22.38 -26.62
N PRO A 756 5.22 21.42 -27.13
CA PRO A 756 4.02 20.97 -26.42
C PRO A 756 4.33 20.08 -25.20
N GLN A 757 5.52 19.46 -25.15
CA GLN A 757 6.03 18.67 -24.04
C GLN A 757 7.55 18.90 -23.92
N PRO A 758 8.02 19.98 -23.26
CA PRO A 758 9.45 20.23 -23.07
C PRO A 758 10.09 19.22 -22.10
N SER A 759 11.38 18.93 -22.26
CA SER A 759 12.24 18.38 -21.18
C SER A 759 12.86 19.52 -20.36
N PHE A 760 13.36 19.21 -19.17
CA PHE A 760 14.07 20.16 -18.32
C PHE A 760 15.33 20.69 -18.99
N ALA A 761 16.19 19.81 -19.52
CA ALA A 761 17.42 20.20 -20.19
C ALA A 761 17.18 21.09 -21.43
N THR A 762 16.10 20.87 -22.21
CA THR A 762 15.74 21.75 -23.33
C THR A 762 15.38 23.16 -22.87
N MET A 763 14.62 23.30 -21.78
CA MET A 763 14.26 24.62 -21.23
C MET A 763 15.42 25.29 -20.49
N PHE A 764 16.32 24.50 -19.90
CA PHE A 764 17.55 24.99 -19.29
C PHE A 764 18.51 25.55 -20.36
N ALA A 765 18.69 24.84 -21.47
CA ALA A 765 19.47 25.33 -22.62
C ALA A 765 18.89 26.62 -23.21
N LEU A 766 17.56 26.71 -23.37
CA LEU A 766 16.88 27.95 -23.79
C LEU A 766 17.17 29.09 -22.82
N ALA A 767 17.07 28.85 -21.51
CA ALA A 767 17.33 29.85 -20.49
C ALA A 767 18.78 30.36 -20.52
N CYS A 768 19.76 29.47 -20.70
CA CYS A 768 21.17 29.85 -20.84
C CYS A 768 21.42 30.74 -22.07
N VAL A 769 20.95 30.31 -23.25
CA VAL A 769 21.04 31.10 -24.49
C VAL A 769 20.32 32.44 -24.35
N ARG A 770 19.15 32.48 -23.70
CA ARG A 770 18.34 33.70 -23.54
C ARG A 770 18.99 34.75 -22.64
N TRP A 771 19.86 34.33 -21.72
CA TRP A 771 20.51 35.18 -20.71
C TRP A 771 22.03 35.31 -20.88
N ASP A 772 22.58 34.95 -22.05
CA ASP A 772 24.01 35.10 -22.39
C ASP A 772 24.95 34.31 -21.42
N VAL A 773 24.44 33.19 -20.89
CA VAL A 773 25.22 32.24 -20.08
C VAL A 773 25.89 31.25 -21.03
N THR A 774 27.21 31.10 -20.94
CA THR A 774 27.96 30.30 -21.91
C THR A 774 27.52 28.83 -21.89
N ARG A 775 27.66 28.17 -23.05
CA ARG A 775 27.38 26.74 -23.25
C ARG A 775 27.96 25.85 -22.14
N THR A 776 29.22 26.07 -21.76
CA THR A 776 29.95 25.32 -20.74
C THR A 776 29.54 25.69 -19.31
N ASP A 777 29.34 26.98 -19.02
CA ASP A 777 28.85 27.43 -17.69
C ASP A 777 27.43 26.90 -17.42
N GLY A 778 26.58 26.90 -18.44
CA GLY A 778 25.23 26.31 -18.40
C GLY A 778 25.27 24.79 -18.23
N ALA A 779 26.23 24.08 -18.84
CA ALA A 779 26.43 22.66 -18.60
C ALA A 779 26.78 22.40 -17.13
N HIS A 780 27.75 23.13 -16.56
CA HIS A 780 28.07 23.03 -15.13
C HIS A 780 26.86 23.33 -14.23
N GLY A 781 26.05 24.34 -14.57
CA GLY A 781 24.81 24.66 -13.87
C GLY A 781 23.76 23.53 -13.91
N LEU A 782 23.62 22.85 -15.06
CA LEU A 782 22.70 21.73 -15.22
C LEU A 782 23.15 20.51 -14.40
N VAL A 783 24.43 20.14 -14.43
CA VAL A 783 24.94 19.04 -13.58
C VAL A 783 24.81 19.38 -12.10
N TRP A 784 25.08 20.63 -11.72
CA TRP A 784 24.98 21.05 -10.31
C TRP A 784 23.54 20.94 -9.80
N ALA A 785 22.55 21.42 -10.58
CA ALA A 785 21.13 21.30 -10.24
C ALA A 785 20.66 19.83 -10.17
N TRP A 786 21.12 18.97 -11.08
CA TRP A 786 20.86 17.52 -11.02
C TRP A 786 21.47 16.90 -9.77
N LEU A 787 22.72 17.23 -9.45
CA LEU A 787 23.47 16.66 -8.33
C LEU A 787 22.93 17.11 -6.97
N GLU A 788 22.47 18.36 -6.83
CA GLU A 788 21.78 18.84 -5.63
C GLU A 788 20.50 18.04 -5.36
N ASN A 789 19.72 17.71 -6.39
CA ASN A 789 18.53 16.86 -6.25
C ASN A 789 18.89 15.44 -5.81
N GLN A 790 19.92 14.83 -6.41
CA GLN A 790 20.39 13.49 -6.03
C GLN A 790 20.94 13.44 -4.59
N VAL A 791 21.69 14.46 -4.16
CA VAL A 791 22.16 14.57 -2.77
C VAL A 791 21.00 14.85 -1.80
N ALA A 792 19.99 15.63 -2.20
CA ALA A 792 18.78 15.85 -1.41
C ALA A 792 17.88 14.60 -1.28
N ALA A 793 18.00 13.63 -2.20
CA ALA A 793 17.47 12.28 -2.03
C ALA A 793 18.35 11.45 -1.08
N ALA A 794 19.67 11.43 -1.30
CA ALA A 794 20.64 10.69 -0.46
C ALA A 794 20.55 11.02 1.04
N ILE A 795 20.38 12.29 1.39
CA ILE A 795 20.19 12.75 2.79
C ILE A 795 18.99 12.05 3.46
N LYS A 796 17.92 11.76 2.72
CA LYS A 796 16.69 11.12 3.23
C LYS A 796 16.79 9.60 3.27
N LEU A 797 17.55 9.01 2.34
CA LEU A 797 17.63 7.56 2.11
C LEU A 797 18.79 6.88 2.84
N VAL A 798 19.93 7.56 3.00
CA VAL A 798 21.21 7.00 3.47
C VAL A 798 21.59 7.55 4.87
N PRO A 799 20.59 7.91 5.71
CA PRO A 799 20.70 8.76 6.90
C PRO A 799 21.83 9.82 6.99
N LEU A 800 22.21 10.45 5.88
CA LEU A 800 23.33 11.40 5.87
C LEU A 800 22.93 12.74 6.50
N GLY A 801 23.73 13.22 7.44
CA GLY A 801 23.55 14.55 8.01
C GLY A 801 23.71 15.66 6.96
N GLN A 802 23.09 16.82 7.20
CA GLN A 802 23.18 17.99 6.31
C GLN A 802 24.64 18.39 5.99
N THR A 803 25.53 18.28 6.98
CA THR A 803 26.98 18.47 6.82
C THR A 803 27.60 17.51 5.80
N ASP A 804 27.15 16.26 5.79
CA ASP A 804 27.67 15.22 4.89
C ASP A 804 27.08 15.34 3.48
N GLY A 805 25.83 15.77 3.34
CA GLY A 805 25.28 16.21 2.06
C GLY A 805 26.10 17.34 1.41
N GLN A 806 26.46 18.38 2.18
CA GLN A 806 27.35 19.44 1.70
C GLN A 806 28.75 18.94 1.36
N ARG A 807 29.27 17.92 2.08
CA ARG A 807 30.54 17.27 1.76
C ARG A 807 30.48 16.42 0.49
N LEU A 808 29.34 15.79 0.16
CA LEU A 808 29.15 15.08 -1.12
C LEU A 808 29.27 16.05 -2.29
N LEU A 809 28.52 17.16 -2.28
CA LEU A 809 28.57 18.19 -3.33
C LEU A 809 29.99 18.74 -3.53
N LEU A 810 30.69 19.06 -2.42
CA LEU A 810 32.06 19.55 -2.48
C LEU A 810 33.06 18.51 -3.02
N GLN A 811 32.90 17.23 -2.68
CA GLN A 811 33.81 16.18 -3.16
C GLN A 811 33.57 15.83 -4.63
N LEU A 812 32.32 15.76 -5.08
CA LEU A 812 31.93 15.41 -6.45
C LEU A 812 32.13 16.54 -7.48
N THR A 813 32.72 17.67 -7.06
CA THR A 813 33.00 18.81 -7.96
C THR A 813 34.01 18.44 -9.05
N TYR A 814 34.92 17.49 -8.80
CA TYR A 814 35.92 17.04 -9.78
C TYR A 814 35.29 16.11 -10.84
N GLU A 815 34.49 15.15 -10.39
CA GLU A 815 33.72 14.22 -11.21
C GLU A 815 32.70 14.98 -12.09
N LEU A 816 32.08 16.04 -11.56
CA LEU A 816 31.24 16.97 -12.31
C LEU A 816 32.02 17.71 -13.42
N GLN A 817 33.24 18.16 -13.14
CA GLN A 817 34.10 18.80 -14.16
C GLN A 817 34.55 17.80 -15.21
N GLN A 818 34.85 16.55 -14.84
CA GLN A 818 35.12 15.49 -15.80
C GLN A 818 33.90 15.19 -16.68
N ALA A 819 32.71 15.02 -16.09
CA ALA A 819 31.48 14.72 -16.84
C ALA A 819 31.15 15.78 -17.91
N VAL A 820 31.27 17.06 -17.58
CA VAL A 820 31.10 18.17 -18.54
C VAL A 820 32.20 18.15 -19.62
N THR A 821 33.45 17.88 -19.24
CA THR A 821 34.57 17.80 -20.19
C THR A 821 34.43 16.62 -21.16
N THR A 822 34.02 15.45 -20.67
CA THR A 822 33.75 14.26 -21.49
C THR A 822 32.61 14.53 -22.46
N ALA A 823 31.49 15.07 -21.96
CA ALA A 823 30.30 15.33 -22.78
C ALA A 823 30.50 16.35 -23.91
N ASP A 824 31.42 17.31 -23.74
CA ASP A 824 31.75 18.32 -24.75
C ASP A 824 32.62 17.75 -25.90
N LEU A 825 33.21 16.56 -25.68
CA LEU A 825 34.06 15.85 -26.64
C LEU A 825 33.32 14.76 -27.45
N LEU A 826 32.01 14.57 -27.24
CA LEU A 826 31.21 13.52 -27.89
C LEU A 826 30.47 14.04 -29.14
N ASP A 827 30.52 13.24 -30.21
CA ASP A 827 29.84 13.46 -31.49
C ASP A 827 28.49 12.71 -31.54
N ASP A 828 27.63 13.05 -32.51
CA ASP A 828 26.27 12.50 -32.59
C ASP A 828 26.23 10.98 -32.84
N ALA A 829 27.30 10.42 -33.40
CA ALA A 829 27.50 8.99 -33.63
C ALA A 829 27.74 8.18 -32.34
N ASP A 830 28.19 8.83 -31.26
CA ASP A 830 28.48 8.17 -29.99
C ASP A 830 27.19 7.83 -29.20
N ILE A 831 26.04 8.32 -29.66
CA ILE A 831 24.72 8.21 -29.00
C ILE A 831 23.84 7.19 -29.75
N GLY A 832 24.04 5.88 -29.51
CA GLY A 832 23.42 4.80 -30.31
C GLY A 832 23.11 3.47 -29.60
N SER A 833 22.64 2.48 -30.36
CA SER A 833 22.13 1.17 -29.86
C SER A 833 23.22 0.16 -29.45
N GLY A 834 24.49 0.51 -29.61
CA GLY A 834 25.63 -0.28 -29.12
C GLY A 834 26.22 -1.30 -30.11
N LYS A 835 25.75 -1.39 -31.37
CA LYS A 835 26.32 -2.33 -32.36
C LYS A 835 27.83 -2.12 -32.57
N THR A 836 28.23 -0.87 -32.78
CA THR A 836 29.62 -0.48 -33.08
C THR A 836 30.46 -0.42 -31.80
N ALA A 837 29.85 -0.10 -30.66
CA ALA A 837 30.46 -0.21 -29.34
C ALA A 837 30.78 -1.67 -28.95
N LEU A 838 29.92 -2.63 -29.32
CA LEU A 838 30.22 -4.06 -29.16
C LEU A 838 31.42 -4.48 -30.02
N THR A 839 31.48 -4.05 -31.29
CA THR A 839 32.64 -4.30 -32.17
C THR A 839 33.92 -3.65 -31.62
N LEU A 840 33.84 -2.41 -31.11
CA LEU A 840 34.94 -1.73 -30.41
C LEU A 840 35.45 -2.54 -29.20
N ALA A 841 34.54 -2.97 -28.34
CA ALA A 841 34.87 -3.75 -27.14
C ALA A 841 35.47 -5.13 -27.48
N LEU A 842 34.92 -5.82 -28.49
CA LEU A 842 35.48 -7.09 -28.99
C LEU A 842 36.89 -6.89 -29.56
N CYS A 843 37.12 -5.82 -30.33
CA CYS A 843 38.45 -5.50 -30.84
C CYS A 843 39.44 -5.19 -29.71
N GLN A 844 39.07 -4.32 -28.76
CA GLN A 844 39.91 -3.97 -27.62
C GLN A 844 40.26 -5.19 -26.74
N LEU A 845 39.31 -6.11 -26.56
CA LEU A 845 39.50 -7.34 -25.77
C LEU A 845 40.39 -8.39 -26.47
N LEU A 846 40.29 -8.52 -27.79
CA LEU A 846 40.88 -9.65 -28.52
C LEU A 846 42.18 -9.33 -29.26
N ARG A 847 42.44 -8.06 -29.62
CA ARG A 847 43.62 -7.64 -30.42
C ARG A 847 44.98 -8.00 -29.82
N ASP A 848 45.05 -8.14 -28.50
CA ASP A 848 46.29 -8.47 -27.78
C ASP A 848 46.56 -9.99 -27.73
N THR A 849 45.58 -10.81 -28.14
CA THR A 849 45.62 -12.29 -28.15
C THR A 849 45.48 -12.89 -29.55
N PHE A 850 44.77 -12.21 -30.47
CA PHE A 850 44.45 -12.69 -31.82
C PHE A 850 44.79 -11.62 -32.88
N SER A 851 45.30 -12.06 -34.03
CA SER A 851 45.55 -11.21 -35.20
C SER A 851 44.22 -10.90 -35.90
N ILE A 852 43.55 -9.82 -35.47
CA ILE A 852 42.20 -9.49 -35.94
C ILE A 852 42.15 -8.30 -36.93
N ALA A 853 41.05 -8.21 -37.69
CA ALA A 853 40.69 -7.10 -38.57
C ALA A 853 39.17 -6.83 -38.56
N VAL A 854 38.72 -5.71 -39.14
CA VAL A 854 37.29 -5.33 -39.21
C VAL A 854 36.90 -4.84 -40.61
N VAL A 855 35.70 -5.22 -41.06
CA VAL A 855 34.97 -4.63 -42.18
C VAL A 855 33.63 -4.09 -41.65
N THR A 856 33.29 -2.83 -41.93
CA THR A 856 31.97 -2.24 -41.59
C THR A 856 31.18 -1.95 -42.86
N ASN A 857 29.84 -1.97 -42.78
CA ASN A 857 28.95 -1.81 -43.94
C ASN A 857 28.00 -0.64 -43.74
N ASP A 858 28.30 0.44 -44.44
CA ASP A 858 27.54 1.68 -44.48
C ASP A 858 26.79 1.81 -45.82
N ILE A 859 25.74 2.65 -45.88
CA ILE A 859 24.98 2.85 -47.12
C ILE A 859 25.71 3.82 -48.07
N TYR A 860 26.13 4.98 -47.56
CA TYR A 860 26.73 6.09 -48.33
C TYR A 860 27.91 6.76 -47.61
N THR A 861 28.45 6.11 -46.57
CA THR A 861 29.40 6.67 -45.59
C THR A 861 30.50 5.64 -45.29
N GLN A 862 31.44 5.98 -44.40
CA GLN A 862 32.37 5.02 -43.77
C GLN A 862 32.44 5.34 -42.27
N GLU A 863 31.29 5.64 -41.68
CA GLU A 863 31.11 6.26 -40.36
C GLU A 863 31.50 5.28 -39.26
N ASP A 864 31.03 4.04 -39.33
CA ASP A 864 31.39 2.98 -38.39
C ASP A 864 32.91 2.64 -38.44
N ALA A 865 33.50 2.66 -39.64
CA ALA A 865 34.94 2.44 -39.81
C ALA A 865 35.78 3.61 -39.25
N GLN A 866 35.30 4.85 -39.41
CA GLN A 866 35.93 6.04 -38.85
C GLN A 866 35.82 6.06 -37.33
N PHE A 867 34.64 5.77 -36.77
CA PHE A 867 34.41 5.61 -35.33
C PHE A 867 35.38 4.59 -34.71
N LEU A 868 35.48 3.37 -35.27
CA LEU A 868 36.38 2.32 -34.78
C LEU A 868 37.86 2.70 -34.91
N THR A 869 38.22 3.47 -35.93
CA THR A 869 39.58 3.99 -36.11
C THR A 869 39.90 5.09 -35.10
N HIS A 870 38.97 6.01 -34.84
CA HIS A 870 39.14 7.13 -33.91
C HIS A 870 39.24 6.64 -32.45
N HIS A 871 38.33 5.74 -32.06
CA HIS A 871 38.34 5.07 -30.75
C HIS A 871 39.44 4.00 -30.61
N GLY A 872 40.36 3.91 -31.58
CA GLY A 872 41.56 3.08 -31.51
C GLY A 872 41.26 1.59 -31.32
N ALA A 873 40.18 1.06 -31.91
CA ALA A 873 39.83 -0.35 -31.87
C ALA A 873 41.01 -1.20 -32.38
N LEU A 874 41.50 -0.83 -33.58
CA LEU A 874 42.65 -1.40 -34.29
C LEU A 874 43.39 -0.30 -35.05
N PRO A 875 44.65 -0.53 -35.48
CA PRO A 875 45.32 0.35 -36.43
C PRO A 875 44.52 0.47 -37.73
N ALA A 876 44.32 1.68 -38.25
CA ALA A 876 43.46 1.99 -39.41
C ALA A 876 43.64 1.04 -40.61
N GLN A 877 44.88 0.61 -40.90
CA GLN A 877 45.20 -0.35 -41.96
C GLN A 877 44.51 -1.73 -41.84
N ARG A 878 43.96 -2.08 -40.67
CA ARG A 878 43.19 -3.30 -40.37
C ARG A 878 41.66 -3.08 -40.29
N ILE A 879 41.18 -1.89 -40.61
CA ILE A 879 39.75 -1.55 -40.69
C ILE A 879 39.43 -1.20 -42.16
N ARG A 880 38.27 -1.61 -42.67
CA ARG A 880 37.74 -1.18 -43.97
C ARG A 880 36.26 -0.81 -43.85
N GLY A 881 35.90 0.40 -44.26
CA GLY A 881 34.51 0.76 -44.52
C GLY A 881 34.12 0.33 -45.93
N VAL A 882 33.01 -0.38 -46.07
CA VAL A 882 32.41 -0.75 -47.35
C VAL A 882 31.16 0.09 -47.56
N GLU A 883 31.26 1.06 -48.47
CA GLU A 883 30.12 1.82 -48.99
C GLU A 883 29.27 0.90 -49.87
N THR A 884 28.19 0.35 -49.32
CA THR A 884 27.34 -0.64 -50.00
C THR A 884 26.50 -0.06 -51.13
N GLY A 885 26.32 1.27 -51.19
CA GLY A 885 25.64 1.99 -52.27
C GLY A 885 24.15 1.67 -52.43
N GLY A 886 23.56 0.96 -51.48
CA GLY A 886 22.22 0.38 -51.58
C GLY A 886 21.75 -0.18 -50.23
N CYS A 887 20.78 -1.11 -50.25
CA CYS A 887 20.27 -1.68 -49.01
C CYS A 887 21.32 -2.64 -48.39
N PRO A 888 21.79 -2.44 -47.14
CA PRO A 888 22.86 -3.26 -46.54
C PRO A 888 22.55 -4.76 -46.56
N HIS A 889 21.26 -5.09 -46.38
CA HIS A 889 20.74 -6.46 -46.48
C HIS A 889 21.15 -7.22 -47.75
N THR A 890 21.29 -6.53 -48.89
CA THR A 890 21.73 -7.14 -50.16
C THR A 890 23.24 -7.38 -50.12
N ALA A 891 24.03 -6.41 -49.67
CA ALA A 891 25.51 -6.46 -49.61
C ALA A 891 26.09 -7.48 -48.61
N ILE A 892 25.29 -7.92 -47.63
CA ILE A 892 25.67 -8.98 -46.68
C ILE A 892 25.11 -10.37 -47.01
N ARG A 893 24.17 -10.50 -47.98
CA ARG A 893 23.35 -11.72 -48.15
C ARG A 893 23.08 -12.17 -49.57
N GLU A 894 22.89 -11.25 -50.50
CA GLU A 894 22.47 -11.52 -51.88
C GLU A 894 23.62 -11.29 -52.88
N ASP A 895 24.46 -10.29 -52.63
CA ASP A 895 25.74 -10.08 -53.30
C ASP A 895 26.79 -9.67 -52.26
N ALA A 896 27.51 -10.67 -51.74
CA ALA A 896 28.57 -10.47 -50.74
C ALA A 896 29.92 -10.03 -51.35
N SER A 897 30.00 -9.82 -52.67
CA SER A 897 31.28 -9.67 -53.39
C SER A 897 32.14 -8.51 -52.90
N MET A 898 31.53 -7.38 -52.52
CA MET A 898 32.24 -6.21 -51.99
C MET A 898 32.88 -6.49 -50.63
N ASN A 899 32.16 -7.17 -49.74
CA ASN A 899 32.69 -7.59 -48.44
C ASN A 899 33.79 -8.65 -48.60
N LEU A 900 33.58 -9.64 -49.47
CA LEU A 900 34.59 -10.67 -49.76
C LEU A 900 35.87 -10.10 -50.37
N ALA A 901 35.76 -9.06 -51.21
CA ALA A 901 36.92 -8.34 -51.73
C ALA A 901 37.69 -7.59 -50.63
N ALA A 902 36.98 -6.91 -49.71
CA ALA A 902 37.61 -6.24 -48.57
C ALA A 902 38.28 -7.24 -47.59
N ILE A 903 37.67 -8.41 -47.37
CA ILE A 903 38.25 -9.52 -46.59
C ILE A 903 39.52 -10.05 -47.25
N ALA A 904 39.49 -10.30 -48.57
CA ALA A 904 40.65 -10.77 -49.32
C ALA A 904 41.80 -9.75 -49.30
N GLU A 905 41.51 -8.46 -49.46
CA GLU A 905 42.52 -7.39 -49.35
C GLU A 905 43.16 -7.36 -47.94
N LEU A 906 42.36 -7.51 -46.88
CA LEU A 906 42.86 -7.57 -45.51
C LEU A 906 43.72 -8.83 -45.26
N GLN A 907 43.36 -9.98 -45.82
CA GLN A 907 44.15 -11.22 -45.73
C GLN A 907 45.47 -11.12 -46.51
N ASP A 908 45.46 -10.59 -47.74
CA ASP A 908 46.69 -10.36 -48.52
C ASP A 908 47.63 -9.34 -47.85
N LEU A 909 47.08 -8.31 -47.19
CA LEU A 909 47.87 -7.27 -46.50
C LEU A 909 48.45 -7.71 -45.14
N HIS A 910 47.72 -8.54 -44.38
CA HIS A 910 48.07 -8.87 -42.98
C HIS A 910 48.42 -10.34 -42.75
N GLY A 911 48.30 -11.20 -43.76
CA GLY A 911 48.56 -12.63 -43.69
C GLY A 911 47.48 -13.40 -42.95
N ASN A 912 47.89 -14.40 -42.16
CA ASN A 912 46.96 -15.15 -41.31
C ASN A 912 46.32 -14.21 -40.26
N LEU A 913 45.09 -13.80 -40.54
CA LEU A 913 44.17 -13.19 -39.60
C LEU A 913 43.39 -14.32 -38.92
N ASP A 914 43.34 -14.31 -37.58
CA ASP A 914 42.66 -15.34 -36.79
C ASP A 914 41.14 -15.10 -36.74
N ILE A 915 40.73 -13.83 -36.78
CA ILE A 915 39.32 -13.40 -36.76
C ILE A 915 39.18 -12.14 -37.63
N ILE A 916 38.12 -12.07 -38.45
CA ILE A 916 37.71 -10.84 -39.13
C ILE A 916 36.26 -10.55 -38.73
N PHE A 917 36.02 -9.40 -38.12
CA PHE A 917 34.66 -8.96 -37.80
C PHE A 917 34.04 -8.29 -39.02
N VAL A 918 32.84 -8.71 -39.41
CA VAL A 918 32.03 -8.03 -40.43
C VAL A 918 30.80 -7.44 -39.73
N GLU A 919 30.72 -6.12 -39.72
CA GLU A 919 29.67 -5.33 -39.07
C GLU A 919 28.74 -4.74 -40.14
N SER A 920 27.43 -4.63 -39.84
CA SER A 920 26.42 -4.05 -40.72
C SER A 920 25.13 -3.70 -39.98
N GLY A 921 24.59 -2.50 -40.20
CA GLY A 921 23.30 -2.07 -39.64
C GLY A 921 22.12 -2.22 -40.62
N GLY A 922 20.89 -2.35 -40.07
CA GLY A 922 19.66 -2.31 -40.87
C GLY A 922 18.38 -2.66 -40.08
N ASP A 923 17.34 -1.82 -40.22
CA ASP A 923 16.10 -1.88 -39.43
C ASP A 923 15.12 -3.00 -39.83
N ASN A 924 15.59 -4.23 -40.06
CA ASN A 924 14.69 -5.31 -40.48
C ASN A 924 15.06 -6.73 -40.02
N LEU A 925 13.99 -7.49 -39.73
CA LEU A 925 13.97 -8.90 -39.36
C LEU A 925 14.59 -9.86 -40.38
N SER A 926 14.72 -9.40 -41.63
CA SER A 926 15.30 -10.16 -42.74
C SER A 926 16.83 -10.06 -42.84
N ALA A 927 17.47 -9.23 -42.01
CA ALA A 927 18.92 -9.13 -41.92
C ALA A 927 19.51 -10.48 -41.45
N THR A 928 20.41 -11.03 -42.25
CA THR A 928 21.21 -12.23 -41.93
C THR A 928 22.36 -12.27 -42.92
N PHE A 929 23.58 -12.51 -42.45
CA PHE A 929 24.74 -12.67 -43.33
C PHE A 929 24.62 -13.95 -44.19
N SER A 930 25.27 -13.96 -45.35
CA SER A 930 25.44 -15.17 -46.16
C SER A 930 26.40 -16.15 -45.46
N PRO A 931 26.12 -17.47 -45.46
CA PRO A 931 27.09 -18.49 -45.06
C PRO A 931 28.36 -18.51 -45.92
N GLU A 932 28.38 -17.81 -47.06
CA GLU A 932 29.58 -17.61 -47.89
C GLU A 932 30.43 -16.41 -47.43
N LEU A 933 29.93 -15.60 -46.49
CA LEU A 933 30.57 -14.37 -45.98
C LEU A 933 30.98 -14.46 -44.50
N SER A 934 30.30 -15.26 -43.67
CA SER A 934 30.56 -15.34 -42.23
C SER A 934 30.40 -16.76 -41.69
N ASP A 935 31.45 -17.29 -41.05
CA ASP A 935 31.43 -18.60 -40.38
C ASP A 935 30.59 -18.61 -39.09
N LEU A 936 30.48 -17.46 -38.41
CA LEU A 936 29.70 -17.25 -37.19
C LEU A 936 29.03 -15.88 -37.23
N THR A 937 27.83 -15.79 -36.64
CA THR A 937 26.97 -14.60 -36.72
C THR A 937 26.47 -14.15 -35.34
N ILE A 938 26.68 -12.87 -35.03
CA ILE A 938 26.12 -12.21 -33.85
C ILE A 938 25.00 -11.28 -34.33
N TYR A 939 23.80 -11.40 -33.76
CA TYR A 939 22.67 -10.51 -34.06
C TYR A 939 22.31 -9.71 -32.81
N VAL A 940 22.35 -8.39 -32.91
CA VAL A 940 22.11 -7.46 -31.79
C VAL A 940 20.76 -6.77 -31.99
N ILE A 941 19.90 -6.81 -30.98
CA ILE A 941 18.62 -6.10 -30.95
C ILE A 941 18.44 -5.34 -29.63
N ASP A 942 17.63 -4.28 -29.65
CA ASP A 942 17.31 -3.44 -28.50
C ASP A 942 15.80 -3.56 -28.21
N VAL A 943 15.40 -3.65 -26.95
CA VAL A 943 13.98 -3.81 -26.56
C VAL A 943 13.13 -2.59 -26.96
N SER A 944 13.71 -1.40 -27.03
CA SER A 944 13.03 -0.18 -27.50
C SER A 944 12.54 -0.26 -28.96
N ALA A 945 13.07 -1.19 -29.76
CA ALA A 945 12.62 -1.45 -31.13
C ALA A 945 11.23 -2.14 -31.23
N GLY A 946 10.66 -2.57 -30.09
CA GLY A 946 9.24 -2.91 -29.95
C GLY A 946 8.85 -4.37 -30.24
N ASP A 947 7.64 -4.73 -29.78
CA ASP A 947 7.16 -6.12 -29.66
C ASP A 947 7.15 -6.92 -30.97
N LYS A 948 6.98 -6.25 -32.10
CA LYS A 948 6.89 -6.85 -33.44
C LYS A 948 8.20 -7.49 -33.91
N ILE A 949 9.36 -7.12 -33.36
CA ILE A 949 10.64 -7.69 -33.79
C ILE A 949 10.86 -9.07 -33.13
N PRO A 950 10.95 -9.20 -31.79
CA PRO A 950 11.07 -10.53 -31.15
C PRO A 950 9.97 -11.51 -31.59
N ARG A 951 8.70 -11.04 -31.63
CA ARG A 951 7.53 -11.89 -31.90
C ARG A 951 7.38 -12.36 -33.35
N LYS A 952 8.18 -11.85 -34.30
CA LYS A 952 8.12 -12.27 -35.71
C LYS A 952 9.14 -13.35 -36.08
N GLY A 953 10.10 -13.67 -35.21
CA GLY A 953 11.04 -14.78 -35.42
C GLY A 953 11.80 -14.69 -36.75
N GLY A 954 12.31 -13.49 -37.09
CA GLY A 954 12.98 -13.25 -38.37
C GLY A 954 14.23 -14.12 -38.59
N PRO A 955 14.69 -14.30 -39.84
CA PRO A 955 15.93 -15.01 -40.14
C PRO A 955 17.16 -14.60 -39.31
N GLY A 956 17.32 -13.32 -38.95
CA GLY A 956 18.41 -12.90 -38.04
C GLY A 956 18.31 -13.55 -36.66
N ILE A 957 17.13 -13.47 -36.03
CA ILE A 957 16.84 -14.04 -34.70
C ILE A 957 16.89 -15.58 -34.70
N THR A 958 16.50 -16.21 -35.81
CA THR A 958 16.33 -17.68 -35.90
C THR A 958 17.54 -18.41 -36.50
N LYS A 959 18.59 -17.70 -36.91
CA LYS A 959 19.81 -18.26 -37.49
C LYS A 959 21.11 -17.71 -36.92
N SER A 960 21.08 -16.68 -36.08
CA SER A 960 22.27 -16.16 -35.40
C SER A 960 22.88 -17.21 -34.47
N ASP A 961 24.20 -17.39 -34.52
CA ASP A 961 24.94 -18.23 -33.57
C ASP A 961 24.95 -17.64 -32.15
N LEU A 962 24.85 -16.30 -32.05
CA LEU A 962 24.61 -15.57 -30.81
C LEU A 962 23.58 -14.44 -31.01
N LEU A 963 22.48 -14.50 -30.26
CA LEU A 963 21.53 -13.40 -30.12
C LEU A 963 21.88 -12.57 -28.88
N VAL A 964 22.09 -11.26 -29.07
CA VAL A 964 22.28 -10.28 -28.00
C VAL A 964 21.03 -9.40 -27.93
N ILE A 965 20.41 -9.30 -26.76
CA ILE A 965 19.31 -8.39 -26.50
C ILE A 965 19.80 -7.34 -25.51
N ASN A 966 19.82 -6.08 -25.94
CA ASN A 966 20.25 -4.92 -25.17
C ASN A 966 19.06 -4.20 -24.53
N LYS A 967 19.30 -3.44 -23.44
CA LYS A 967 18.29 -2.68 -22.67
C LYS A 967 17.07 -3.52 -22.24
N ILE A 968 17.33 -4.70 -21.67
CA ILE A 968 16.29 -5.70 -21.33
C ILE A 968 15.40 -5.29 -20.14
N ASP A 969 15.90 -4.39 -19.31
CA ASP A 969 15.20 -3.60 -18.30
C ASP A 969 13.94 -2.90 -18.85
N LEU A 970 13.98 -2.36 -20.07
CA LEU A 970 12.84 -1.70 -20.74
C LEU A 970 11.69 -2.67 -21.12
N ALA A 971 11.84 -3.99 -20.92
CA ALA A 971 10.85 -4.99 -21.34
C ALA A 971 9.52 -4.96 -20.55
N GLY A 972 9.45 -4.20 -19.45
CA GLY A 972 8.19 -3.89 -18.76
C GLY A 972 7.43 -2.68 -19.33
N ILE A 973 8.07 -1.87 -20.18
CA ILE A 973 7.55 -0.57 -20.64
C ILE A 973 6.93 -0.67 -22.04
N TYR A 974 7.54 -1.46 -22.94
CA TYR A 974 6.97 -1.82 -24.24
C TYR A 974 6.18 -3.14 -24.13
N THR A 975 5.26 -3.43 -25.05
CA THR A 975 4.52 -4.72 -25.08
C THR A 975 5.40 -5.93 -25.48
N ALA A 976 6.72 -5.78 -25.43
CA ALA A 976 7.74 -6.76 -25.80
C ALA A 976 8.06 -7.70 -24.61
N SER A 977 7.06 -8.43 -24.12
CA SER A 977 7.23 -9.35 -23.00
C SER A 977 8.32 -10.40 -23.26
N LEU A 978 9.48 -10.25 -22.63
CA LEU A 978 10.55 -11.26 -22.66
C LEU A 978 10.11 -12.56 -21.98
N SER A 979 9.21 -12.49 -20.98
CA SER A 979 8.73 -13.67 -20.26
C SER A 979 7.75 -14.53 -21.09
N GLU A 980 6.90 -13.95 -21.92
CA GLU A 980 6.05 -14.74 -22.83
C GLU A 980 6.88 -15.35 -23.98
N ASN A 981 7.80 -14.58 -24.55
CA ASN A 981 8.69 -15.05 -25.62
C ASN A 981 9.74 -16.08 -25.13
N SER A 982 10.06 -16.13 -23.84
CA SER A 982 10.96 -17.16 -23.25
C SER A 982 10.49 -18.61 -23.48
N SER A 983 9.20 -18.80 -23.78
CA SER A 983 8.64 -20.10 -24.15
C SER A 983 9.06 -20.58 -25.55
N GLN A 984 9.59 -19.70 -26.40
CA GLN A 984 10.17 -20.01 -27.71
C GLN A 984 11.71 -19.85 -27.74
N PHE A 985 12.26 -18.99 -26.90
CA PHE A 985 13.70 -18.71 -26.80
C PHE A 985 14.22 -19.10 -25.40
N GLY A 986 14.83 -20.30 -25.28
CA GLY A 986 15.44 -20.80 -24.03
C GLY A 986 16.78 -20.16 -23.66
N CYS A 987 17.51 -20.72 -22.67
CA CYS A 987 18.77 -20.24 -21.97
C CYS A 987 18.50 -19.48 -20.64
N ALA A 988 19.40 -19.13 -19.68
CA ALA A 988 20.86 -19.20 -19.39
C ALA A 988 21.84 -18.13 -19.98
N THR A 989 23.04 -17.89 -19.38
CA THR A 989 24.05 -16.86 -19.78
C THR A 989 25.48 -17.01 -19.20
N VAL A 990 26.55 -16.84 -20.02
CA VAL A 990 27.88 -16.23 -19.69
C VAL A 990 28.59 -15.72 -20.97
N ILE A 991 29.10 -14.46 -21.04
CA ILE A 991 30.01 -14.02 -22.14
C ILE A 991 31.38 -14.74 -22.06
N LEU A 992 32.08 -14.57 -20.95
CA LEU A 992 33.52 -14.86 -20.87
C LEU A 992 33.89 -16.34 -21.09
N ASN A 993 33.03 -17.26 -20.64
CA ASN A 993 33.26 -18.70 -20.81
C ASN A 993 32.77 -19.26 -22.16
N ALA A 994 31.84 -18.57 -22.84
CA ALA A 994 31.29 -19.06 -24.11
C ALA A 994 32.31 -18.91 -25.25
N LEU A 995 32.96 -17.74 -25.36
CA LEU A 995 33.96 -17.48 -26.40
C LEU A 995 35.20 -18.39 -26.26
N LEU A 996 35.65 -18.65 -25.03
CA LEU A 996 36.71 -19.63 -24.76
C LEU A 996 36.34 -21.07 -25.20
N SER A 997 35.04 -21.40 -25.24
CA SER A 997 34.56 -22.71 -25.74
C SER A 997 34.38 -22.78 -27.27
N ILE A 998 34.47 -21.64 -27.96
CA ILE A 998 34.49 -21.57 -29.43
C ILE A 998 35.92 -21.73 -29.94
N THR A 999 36.92 -21.18 -29.25
CA THR A 999 38.34 -21.46 -29.54
C THR A 999 38.70 -22.94 -29.35
N ASP A 1000 38.08 -23.64 -28.39
CA ASP A 1000 38.16 -25.11 -28.21
C ASP A 1000 37.51 -25.92 -29.36
N LYS A 1001 36.90 -25.28 -30.36
CA LYS A 1001 36.39 -25.92 -31.59
C LYS A 1001 37.18 -25.55 -32.86
N ALA A 1002 38.16 -24.67 -32.75
CA ALA A 1002 39.05 -24.27 -33.85
C ALA A 1002 40.40 -25.02 -33.83
N HIS A 1003 40.52 -26.06 -33.02
CA HIS A 1003 41.70 -26.92 -32.83
C HIS A 1003 41.33 -28.41 -32.85
#